data_AF-A0A8H5JJ03-F1
#
_entry.id   AF-A0A8H5JJ03-F1
#
_cell.length_a   1.000
_cell.length_b   1.000
_cell.length_c   1.000
_cell.angle_alpha   90.00
_cell.angle_beta   90.00
_cell.angle_gamma   90.00
#
_symmetry.space_group_name_H-M   'P 1'
#
loop_
_entity.id
_entity.type
_entity.pdbx_description
1 polymer ?
#
loop_
_entity_poly.entity_id
_entity_poly.type
_entity_poly.pdbx_seq_one_letter_code
_entity_poly.pdbx_strand_id
1 'polypeptide(L)'
;MTTLSTTTRSRAAQGLTLTLRPTSRVRRDSLIALARYSSTNAAAALEATRTNTPVAKGAESPLSELPPLVLYRSLLVNSISSRPWILIPSLHLLQKLSNPANPYLFNVDRNPLLRGLLKHTFYKQFCAGETGAETQSTMRSLQDMGFKGTILTFAKETVFDAKTGKDQGFGIEASSSNECQWCDNIEAWREGTVRTVELLREGDQLAVKMTGAGPGVCDAFANGTELPKQFVDACHEIAQKCKDRGAYILIDAESQHYQWGIFRLGMELQQKFNTDGKVVLYNSYQAYLKSTHDTLAKHLQAALDKGFTLGIKVVRGAYMASDPRSLIHDTKQDTDDSYNQIAQGVLRQEFRSFGTTKPFPSAQLLLASHNKESLVRAHETHQQRTKAGLPTVPVKFAQLHGMSDEVSFGLLKLKDDAGVAPEVYKCTTWGTLPECMAYLTRRAIENRDAAARTLDEYSALKSELWRRMAFWRIIGSAPVDTTPHQNKEITFLHLHDVSTSFQSWFGLFLRVKSQDRLPILCHRIVYPATTDIATMAGLSNATLTILGTGNITKPIVKNLLPAIKDGETDLPFTKIIACVRSEGSESKLNDQFSEYSSILTVSRGDNIKAVQSGDVIVLGVDPADIADVLSQDGIRDALSGKLLISVAAGWTKEKLESTLYGSETTKENASGRAWVIRTLPNIACMVSEGLIAIEKSPTEPQVPAELMNLTKDLFNTIGQTTEVAPRLMNATTAVGGSTPAMWAIICDAFIDASVAVGVPRATAQTMIYQSMKGSAAMLQSGLQPGDLRDQGTSPEGCTIGGIMVLEEAGVRGHLGRALREAVTLARLMETTTHVNDTRPTS
;
A
#
# COMPACT_ATOMS: atom_id res chain seq x y z
N MET A 1 -48.56 51.18 -3.16
CA MET A 1 -48.46 51.83 -1.84
C MET A 1 -47.29 51.18 -1.13
N THR A 2 -46.15 51.82 -0.84
CA THR A 2 -45.77 53.24 -0.83
C THR A 2 -44.22 53.16 -0.83
N THR A 3 -43.54 53.56 -1.92
CA THR A 3 -42.78 54.84 -2.06
C THR A 3 -41.51 54.90 -1.22
N LEU A 4 -40.32 55.33 -1.64
CA LEU A 4 -39.75 56.23 -2.67
C LEU A 4 -38.21 56.17 -2.36
N SER A 5 -37.22 56.55 -3.16
CA SER A 5 -37.07 57.09 -4.51
C SER A 5 -35.57 57.24 -4.78
N THR A 6 -35.16 56.98 -6.03
CA THR A 6 -34.34 57.84 -6.93
C THR A 6 -33.04 58.49 -6.40
N THR A 7 -31.97 58.68 -7.20
CA THR A 7 -31.97 59.26 -8.55
C THR A 7 -30.56 59.17 -9.19
N THR A 8 -30.48 58.67 -10.45
CA THR A 8 -29.82 59.22 -11.68
C THR A 8 -28.32 59.61 -11.73
N ARG A 9 -27.56 59.58 -12.86
CA ARG A 9 -27.76 59.47 -14.34
C ARG A 9 -26.35 59.21 -14.97
N SER A 10 -26.12 58.29 -15.92
CA SER A 10 -26.37 58.28 -17.39
C SER A 10 -25.30 58.90 -18.31
N ARG A 11 -24.83 58.11 -19.30
CA ARG A 11 -24.75 58.32 -20.79
C ARG A 11 -23.68 57.35 -21.34
N ALA A 12 -23.80 56.66 -22.49
CA ALA A 12 -24.53 56.84 -23.74
C ALA A 12 -24.80 55.45 -24.39
N ALA A 13 -25.98 55.13 -24.94
CA ALA A 13 -26.40 55.26 -26.36
C ALA A 13 -25.48 54.48 -27.33
N GLN A 14 -25.90 53.60 -28.25
CA GLN A 14 -27.12 53.43 -29.05
C GLN A 14 -27.02 52.06 -29.80
N GLY A 15 -28.13 51.50 -30.27
CA GLY A 15 -28.09 50.49 -31.35
C GLY A 15 -29.27 49.52 -31.37
N LEU A 16 -30.32 49.88 -32.12
CA LEU A 16 -31.59 49.18 -32.26
C LEU A 16 -31.51 47.80 -32.92
N THR A 17 -32.42 46.96 -32.46
CA THR A 17 -32.97 45.71 -32.99
C THR A 17 -33.50 45.82 -34.42
N LEU A 18 -33.27 44.79 -35.24
CA LEU A 18 -34.31 44.28 -36.15
C LEU A 18 -34.13 42.78 -36.44
N THR A 19 -35.28 42.12 -36.37
CA THR A 19 -35.62 40.70 -36.44
C THR A 19 -35.12 39.95 -37.67
N LEU A 20 -34.87 38.63 -37.53
CA LEU A 20 -35.35 37.59 -38.48
C LEU A 20 -35.37 36.20 -37.79
N ARG A 21 -36.47 35.47 -38.02
CA ARG A 21 -36.72 34.06 -37.63
C ARG A 21 -36.06 33.08 -38.64
N PRO A 22 -35.99 31.77 -38.33
CA PRO A 22 -34.83 30.93 -38.64
C PRO A 22 -34.97 30.08 -39.90
N THR A 23 -33.85 29.78 -40.57
CA THR A 23 -33.73 28.62 -41.46
C THR A 23 -32.33 28.01 -41.45
N SER A 24 -32.33 26.69 -41.61
CA SER A 24 -31.23 25.74 -41.92
C SER A 24 -30.24 25.32 -40.82
N ARG A 25 -30.45 24.07 -40.39
CA ARG A 25 -29.48 23.14 -39.79
C ARG A 25 -28.20 23.06 -40.62
N VAL A 26 -27.04 23.23 -39.98
CA VAL A 26 -25.80 22.53 -40.34
C VAL A 26 -25.18 21.97 -39.06
N ARG A 27 -24.88 20.66 -39.09
CA ARG A 27 -24.52 19.81 -37.94
C ARG A 27 -23.10 20.10 -37.42
N ARG A 28 -22.95 19.97 -36.09
CA ARG A 28 -21.70 20.02 -35.29
C ARG A 28 -20.68 18.91 -35.59
N ASP A 29 -20.93 18.04 -36.55
CA ASP A 29 -20.13 16.83 -36.79
C ASP A 29 -18.83 17.12 -37.59
N SER A 30 -18.72 18.27 -38.24
CA SER A 30 -17.59 18.58 -39.14
C SER A 30 -16.34 19.13 -38.43
N LEU A 31 -16.47 19.71 -37.22
CA LEU A 31 -15.32 20.23 -36.46
C LEU A 31 -14.62 19.15 -35.61
N ILE A 32 -15.35 18.10 -35.21
CA ILE A 32 -14.77 16.95 -34.48
C ILE A 32 -14.06 16.00 -35.46
N ALA A 33 -14.52 15.92 -36.72
CA ALA A 33 -13.87 15.11 -37.75
C ALA A 33 -12.49 15.66 -38.15
N LEU A 34 -12.30 16.97 -38.25
CA LEU A 34 -11.00 17.57 -38.58
C LEU A 34 -9.97 17.39 -37.44
N ALA A 35 -10.41 17.48 -36.18
CA ALA A 35 -9.53 17.25 -35.02
C ALA A 35 -9.08 15.78 -34.90
N ARG A 36 -9.97 14.82 -35.28
CA ARG A 36 -9.62 13.39 -35.30
C ARG A 36 -8.72 13.01 -36.47
N TYR A 37 -8.90 13.63 -37.64
CA TYR A 37 -8.07 13.35 -38.83
C TYR A 37 -6.62 13.85 -38.67
N SER A 38 -6.42 14.95 -37.93
CA SER A 38 -5.07 15.47 -37.62
C SER A 38 -4.36 14.66 -36.53
N SER A 39 -5.09 14.10 -35.55
CA SER A 39 -4.49 13.27 -34.49
C SER A 39 -4.14 11.87 -34.97
N THR A 40 -4.92 11.28 -35.89
CA THR A 40 -4.65 9.94 -36.43
C THR A 40 -3.44 9.91 -37.36
N ASN A 41 -3.19 10.98 -38.13
CA ASN A 41 -1.98 11.05 -38.97
C ASN A 41 -0.71 11.39 -38.17
N ALA A 42 -0.83 12.14 -37.08
CA ALA A 42 0.31 12.35 -36.16
C ALA A 42 0.63 11.08 -35.35
N ALA A 43 -0.39 10.34 -34.91
CA ALA A 43 -0.23 9.04 -34.25
C ALA A 43 0.31 7.98 -35.23
N ALA A 44 -0.20 7.90 -36.45
CA ALA A 44 0.29 6.98 -37.48
C ALA A 44 1.71 7.33 -37.96
N ALA A 45 2.11 8.60 -37.96
CA ALA A 45 3.50 9.01 -38.23
C ALA A 45 4.45 8.64 -37.08
N LEU A 46 3.99 8.68 -35.82
CA LEU A 46 4.72 8.18 -34.65
C LEU A 46 4.76 6.64 -34.59
N GLU A 47 3.73 5.97 -35.09
CA GLU A 47 3.62 4.51 -35.10
C GLU A 47 4.39 3.90 -36.29
N ALA A 48 4.52 4.63 -37.41
CA ALA A 48 5.41 4.30 -38.51
C ALA A 48 6.91 4.48 -38.18
N THR A 49 7.24 5.15 -37.06
CA THR A 49 8.61 5.17 -36.50
C THR A 49 8.87 4.03 -35.50
N ARG A 50 7.86 3.19 -35.19
CA ARG A 50 8.00 1.93 -34.43
C ARG A 50 8.30 0.73 -35.32
N THR A 51 8.93 0.92 -36.47
CA THR A 51 9.72 -0.15 -37.05
C THR A 51 10.88 -0.42 -36.11
N ASN A 52 11.11 -1.69 -35.74
CA ASN A 52 12.39 -2.18 -35.25
C ASN A 52 13.52 -1.54 -36.07
N THR A 53 14.06 -0.42 -35.59
CA THR A 53 15.35 0.05 -36.05
C THR A 53 16.29 -1.03 -35.58
N PRO A 54 16.91 -1.81 -36.48
CA PRO A 54 17.92 -2.75 -36.04
C PRO A 54 18.92 -1.93 -35.22
N VAL A 55 19.19 -2.37 -33.98
CA VAL A 55 20.27 -1.82 -33.15
C VAL A 55 21.44 -1.59 -34.09
N ALA A 56 21.83 -0.32 -34.26
CA ALA A 56 22.94 0.03 -35.12
C ALA A 56 24.09 -0.91 -34.75
N LYS A 57 24.50 -1.77 -35.70
CA LYS A 57 25.68 -2.62 -35.56
C LYS A 57 26.85 -1.68 -35.27
N GLY A 58 27.22 -1.54 -34.01
CA GLY A 58 28.34 -0.69 -33.57
C GLY A 58 28.13 0.18 -32.33
N ALA A 59 26.91 0.36 -31.81
CA ALA A 59 26.74 1.17 -30.59
C ALA A 59 27.17 0.38 -29.33
N GLU A 60 28.23 0.82 -28.64
CA GLU A 60 28.70 0.18 -27.40
C GLU A 60 27.67 0.28 -26.28
N SER A 61 27.35 -0.86 -25.65
CA SER A 61 26.49 -0.96 -24.47
C SER A 61 26.87 0.05 -23.40
N PRO A 62 25.93 0.76 -22.74
CA PRO A 62 26.24 1.63 -21.60
C PRO A 62 27.08 0.93 -20.52
N LEU A 63 26.88 -0.37 -20.33
CA LEU A 63 27.55 -1.19 -19.33
C LEU A 63 28.97 -1.65 -19.76
N SER A 64 29.48 -1.20 -20.91
CA SER A 64 30.86 -1.48 -21.36
C SER A 64 31.91 -1.01 -20.35
N GLU A 65 31.65 0.11 -19.67
CA GLU A 65 32.54 0.75 -18.69
C GLU A 65 32.60 0.01 -17.34
N LEU A 66 31.68 -0.93 -17.08
CA LEU A 66 31.67 -1.66 -15.81
C LEU A 66 32.89 -2.58 -15.67
N PRO A 67 33.63 -2.53 -14.54
CA PRO A 67 34.69 -3.50 -14.28
C PRO A 67 34.15 -4.94 -14.24
N PRO A 68 34.89 -5.96 -14.76
CA PRO A 68 34.40 -7.33 -14.83
C PRO A 68 33.88 -7.89 -13.50
N LEU A 69 34.60 -7.63 -12.40
CA LEU A 69 34.19 -8.11 -11.07
C LEU A 69 32.88 -7.46 -10.60
N VAL A 70 32.68 -6.17 -10.90
CA VAL A 70 31.45 -5.44 -10.59
C VAL A 70 30.29 -5.95 -11.45
N LEU A 71 30.54 -6.26 -12.73
CA LEU A 71 29.56 -6.88 -13.63
C LEU A 71 29.08 -8.24 -13.09
N TYR A 72 29.99 -9.13 -12.70
CA TYR A 72 29.63 -10.45 -12.15
C TYR A 72 28.83 -10.34 -10.85
N ARG A 73 29.26 -9.47 -9.93
CA ARG A 73 28.56 -9.24 -8.66
C ARG A 73 27.18 -8.63 -8.89
N SER A 74 27.06 -7.67 -9.82
CA SER A 74 25.79 -7.05 -10.18
C SER A 74 24.85 -8.05 -10.83
N LEU A 75 25.35 -8.97 -11.67
CA LEU A 75 24.55 -10.02 -12.26
C LEU A 75 24.06 -11.04 -11.21
N LEU A 76 24.92 -11.42 -10.26
CA LEU A 76 24.53 -12.28 -9.14
C LEU A 76 23.42 -11.64 -8.32
N VAL A 77 23.61 -10.40 -7.87
CA VAL A 77 22.61 -9.68 -7.06
C VAL A 77 21.31 -9.47 -7.85
N ASN A 78 21.39 -9.05 -9.11
CA ASN A 78 20.21 -8.86 -9.96
C ASN A 78 19.50 -10.17 -10.31
N SER A 79 20.19 -11.32 -10.34
CA SER A 79 19.54 -12.63 -10.54
C SER A 79 18.63 -13.02 -9.36
N ILE A 80 18.97 -12.55 -8.16
CA ILE A 80 18.19 -12.72 -6.93
C ILE A 80 17.06 -11.69 -6.89
N SER A 81 17.37 -10.41 -7.14
CA SER A 81 16.40 -9.32 -6.99
C SER A 81 15.35 -9.26 -8.10
N SER A 82 15.66 -9.71 -9.32
CA SER A 82 14.72 -9.71 -10.46
C SER A 82 13.62 -10.75 -10.35
N ARG A 83 13.68 -11.63 -9.35
CA ARG A 83 12.73 -12.73 -9.13
C ARG A 83 11.99 -12.52 -7.82
N PRO A 84 10.71 -12.07 -7.83
CA PRO A 84 9.96 -11.76 -6.62
C PRO A 84 9.91 -12.90 -5.59
N TRP A 85 9.82 -14.14 -6.06
CA TRP A 85 9.78 -15.34 -5.21
C TRP A 85 11.10 -15.66 -4.49
N ILE A 86 12.24 -15.11 -4.94
CA ILE A 86 13.54 -15.20 -4.25
C ILE A 86 13.78 -13.92 -3.42
N LEU A 87 13.43 -12.76 -3.98
CA LEU A 87 13.64 -11.46 -3.34
C LEU A 87 12.97 -11.39 -1.96
N ILE A 88 11.68 -11.75 -1.86
CA ILE A 88 10.94 -11.59 -0.59
C ILE A 88 11.53 -12.48 0.52
N PRO A 89 11.75 -13.80 0.32
CA PRO A 89 12.44 -14.62 1.33
C PRO A 89 13.85 -14.10 1.65
N SER A 90 14.60 -13.62 0.65
CA SER A 90 15.97 -13.11 0.87
C SER A 90 15.99 -11.85 1.73
N LEU A 91 15.03 -10.93 1.56
CA LEU A 91 14.92 -9.73 2.39
C LEU A 91 14.54 -10.07 3.83
N HIS A 92 13.62 -11.01 4.05
CA HIS A 92 13.30 -11.50 5.40
C HIS A 92 14.49 -12.17 6.07
N LEU A 93 15.27 -12.94 5.31
CA LEU A 93 16.51 -13.54 5.80
C LEU A 93 17.53 -12.47 6.18
N LEU A 94 17.78 -11.48 5.30
CA LEU A 94 18.69 -10.37 5.58
C LEU A 94 18.26 -9.56 6.81
N GLN A 95 16.96 -9.30 6.97
CA GLN A 95 16.41 -8.60 8.14
C GLN A 95 16.61 -9.40 9.43
N LYS A 96 16.43 -10.73 9.38
CA LYS A 96 16.74 -11.58 10.54
C LYS A 96 18.22 -11.54 10.84
N LEU A 97 19.09 -11.67 9.83
CA LEU A 97 20.54 -11.69 9.99
C LEU A 97 21.13 -10.36 10.48
N SER A 98 20.47 -9.23 10.22
CA SER A 98 20.90 -7.92 10.72
C SER A 98 20.64 -7.70 12.22
N ASN A 99 19.96 -8.62 12.91
CA ASN A 99 19.75 -8.50 14.35
C ASN A 99 21.02 -8.90 15.14
N PRO A 100 21.66 -7.97 15.88
CA PRO A 100 22.86 -8.26 16.65
C PRO A 100 22.62 -9.27 17.80
N ALA A 101 21.36 -9.46 18.23
CA ALA A 101 20.98 -10.42 19.26
C ALA A 101 20.89 -11.89 18.76
N ASN A 102 21.25 -12.15 17.51
CA ASN A 102 21.18 -13.51 16.95
C ASN A 102 22.17 -14.49 17.63
N PRO A 103 21.81 -15.78 17.73
CA PRO A 103 22.72 -16.85 18.16
C PRO A 103 23.97 -16.95 17.26
N TYR A 104 25.08 -17.49 17.80
CA TYR A 104 26.40 -17.49 17.16
C TYR A 104 26.40 -17.88 15.66
N LEU A 105 25.65 -18.93 15.29
CA LEU A 105 25.60 -19.43 13.91
C LEU A 105 25.00 -18.41 12.92
N PHE A 106 24.05 -17.58 13.36
CA PHE A 106 23.31 -16.59 12.56
C PHE A 106 23.75 -15.14 12.85
N ASN A 107 24.79 -14.97 13.66
CA ASN A 107 25.32 -13.66 14.01
C ASN A 107 26.42 -13.27 12.99
N VAL A 108 26.16 -12.22 12.22
CA VAL A 108 27.03 -11.76 11.13
C VAL A 108 28.39 -11.27 11.62
N ASP A 109 28.49 -10.78 12.86
CA ASP A 109 29.78 -10.35 13.43
C ASP A 109 30.60 -11.51 13.97
N ARG A 110 29.95 -12.58 14.43
CA ARG A 110 30.63 -13.73 15.07
C ARG A 110 30.95 -14.87 14.10
N ASN A 111 30.20 -15.01 13.01
CA ASN A 111 30.41 -16.08 12.01
C ASN A 111 31.25 -15.56 10.82
N PRO A 112 32.55 -15.92 10.71
CA PRO A 112 33.46 -15.38 9.69
C PRO A 112 33.10 -15.79 8.26
N LEU A 113 32.50 -16.98 8.07
CA LEU A 113 32.07 -17.45 6.74
C LEU A 113 30.86 -16.65 6.25
N LEU A 114 29.85 -16.49 7.12
CA LEU A 114 28.67 -15.68 6.82
C LEU A 114 29.05 -14.22 6.58
N ARG A 115 29.94 -13.67 7.43
CA ARG A 115 30.50 -12.32 7.27
C ARG A 115 31.21 -12.16 5.94
N GLY A 116 32.09 -13.10 5.57
CA GLY A 116 32.82 -13.08 4.31
C GLY A 116 31.88 -13.11 3.10
N LEU A 117 30.91 -14.01 3.10
CA LEU A 117 29.91 -14.11 2.04
C LEU A 117 29.14 -12.79 1.87
N LEU A 118 28.55 -12.26 2.95
CA LEU A 118 27.75 -11.03 2.91
C LEU A 118 28.61 -9.81 2.57
N LYS A 119 29.84 -9.72 3.11
CA LYS A 119 30.78 -8.63 2.84
C LYS A 119 31.17 -8.58 1.36
N HIS A 120 31.51 -9.72 0.75
CA HIS A 120 31.99 -9.78 -0.63
C HIS A 120 30.88 -9.77 -1.70
N THR A 121 29.63 -10.03 -1.31
CA THR A 121 28.47 -10.00 -2.22
C THR A 121 27.61 -8.77 -1.99
N PHE A 122 26.62 -8.87 -1.10
CA PHE A 122 25.60 -7.85 -0.84
C PHE A 122 26.19 -6.52 -0.39
N TYR A 123 27.07 -6.53 0.63
CA TYR A 123 27.61 -5.30 1.20
C TYR A 123 28.43 -4.51 0.20
N LYS A 124 29.43 -5.14 -0.43
CA LYS A 124 30.27 -4.48 -1.43
C LYS A 124 29.46 -3.97 -2.63
N GLN A 125 28.29 -4.52 -2.93
CA GLN A 125 27.41 -4.05 -4.02
C GLN A 125 26.80 -2.68 -3.72
N PHE A 126 26.41 -2.41 -2.47
CA PHE A 126 25.59 -1.25 -2.13
C PHE A 126 26.28 -0.25 -1.19
N CYS A 127 27.35 -0.65 -0.48
CA CYS A 127 28.05 0.16 0.51
C CYS A 127 29.43 0.61 0.03
N ALA A 128 29.91 1.73 0.57
CA ALA A 128 31.24 2.26 0.28
C ALA A 128 32.34 1.55 1.06
N GLY A 129 32.12 1.22 2.33
CA GLY A 129 33.14 0.63 3.18
C GLY A 129 32.79 0.67 4.66
N GLU A 130 33.39 -0.20 5.45
CA GLU A 130 33.26 -0.20 6.91
C GLU A 130 34.20 0.81 7.58
N THR A 131 35.28 1.16 6.90
CA THR A 131 36.28 2.13 7.37
C THR A 131 36.35 3.35 6.46
N GLY A 132 36.93 4.45 6.96
CA GLY A 132 37.16 5.64 6.14
C GLY A 132 38.04 5.36 4.92
N ALA A 133 39.05 4.51 5.07
CA ALA A 133 39.95 4.14 3.98
C ALA A 133 39.24 3.30 2.89
N GLU A 134 38.44 2.30 3.29
CA GLU A 134 37.60 1.54 2.36
C GLU A 134 36.61 2.47 1.62
N THR A 135 35.97 3.37 2.37
CA THR A 135 34.99 4.34 1.85
C THR A 135 35.61 5.26 0.80
N GLN A 136 36.75 5.87 1.09
CA GLN A 136 37.46 6.72 0.14
C GLN A 136 38.00 5.96 -1.07
N SER A 137 38.35 4.67 -0.92
CA SER A 137 38.74 3.82 -2.04
C SER A 137 37.57 3.60 -3.00
N THR A 138 36.39 3.25 -2.47
CA THR A 138 35.18 3.09 -3.28
C THR A 138 34.75 4.40 -3.94
N MET A 139 34.80 5.53 -3.21
CA MET A 139 34.49 6.85 -3.78
C MET A 139 35.44 7.24 -4.92
N ARG A 140 36.72 6.86 -4.84
CA ARG A 140 37.68 7.04 -5.94
C ARG A 140 37.32 6.16 -7.13
N SER A 141 37.05 4.88 -6.89
CA SER A 141 36.65 3.95 -7.95
C SER A 141 35.39 4.40 -8.69
N LEU A 142 34.41 5.00 -8.00
CA LEU A 142 33.23 5.58 -8.64
C LEU A 142 33.58 6.77 -9.55
N GLN A 143 34.48 7.65 -9.12
CA GLN A 143 34.95 8.76 -9.96
C GLN A 143 35.77 8.28 -11.15
N ASP A 144 36.60 7.25 -10.98
CA ASP A 144 37.37 6.64 -12.07
C ASP A 144 36.46 6.05 -13.16
N MET A 145 35.22 5.68 -12.80
CA MET A 145 34.17 5.26 -13.75
C MET A 145 33.43 6.43 -14.43
N GLY A 146 33.82 7.68 -14.16
CA GLY A 146 33.27 8.88 -14.79
C GLY A 146 32.17 9.60 -14.00
N PHE A 147 31.79 9.14 -12.80
CA PHE A 147 30.84 9.86 -11.95
C PHE A 147 31.46 11.16 -11.41
N LYS A 148 30.68 12.25 -11.39
CA LYS A 148 31.15 13.58 -10.94
C LYS A 148 31.56 13.57 -9.47
N GLY A 149 30.85 12.80 -8.65
CA GLY A 149 31.12 12.64 -7.22
C GLY A 149 30.21 11.61 -6.57
N THR A 150 30.31 11.51 -5.25
CA THR A 150 29.53 10.56 -4.45
C THR A 150 28.62 11.30 -3.46
N ILE A 151 27.41 10.79 -3.26
CA ILE A 151 26.55 11.16 -2.14
C ILE A 151 26.77 10.12 -1.05
N LEU A 152 27.31 10.52 0.10
CA LEU A 152 27.67 9.63 1.19
C LEU A 152 26.67 9.76 2.34
N THR A 153 26.10 8.63 2.76
CA THR A 153 25.15 8.54 3.88
C THR A 153 25.76 7.69 4.99
N PHE A 154 25.60 8.13 6.25
CA PHE A 154 25.95 7.31 7.41
C PHE A 154 24.76 6.41 7.77
N ALA A 155 25.00 5.11 8.01
CA ALA A 155 23.94 4.10 8.10
C ALA A 155 22.98 4.22 9.32
N LYS A 156 23.31 5.05 10.33
CA LYS A 156 22.57 5.17 11.59
C LYS A 156 21.34 6.09 11.46
N GLU A 157 20.13 5.59 11.73
CA GLU A 157 18.85 6.35 11.61
C GLU A 157 17.71 5.82 12.51
N THR A 158 16.70 6.68 12.78
CA THR A 158 15.40 6.34 13.41
C THR A 158 14.31 6.20 12.35
N VAL A 159 13.33 5.31 12.53
CA VAL A 159 12.18 5.16 11.62
C VAL A 159 10.85 5.16 12.38
N PHE A 160 9.90 5.98 11.94
CA PHE A 160 8.51 6.01 12.46
C PHE A 160 7.59 5.09 11.64
N ASP A 161 6.77 4.31 12.35
CA ASP A 161 5.73 3.46 11.75
C ASP A 161 4.33 3.96 12.15
N ALA A 162 3.59 4.53 11.20
CA ALA A 162 2.25 5.06 11.46
C ALA A 162 1.19 3.99 11.75
N LYS A 163 1.44 2.71 11.42
CA LYS A 163 0.51 1.60 11.73
C LYS A 163 0.62 1.20 13.20
N THR A 164 1.83 1.23 13.75
CA THR A 164 2.10 0.85 15.14
C THR A 164 2.21 2.05 16.07
N GLY A 165 2.35 3.26 15.53
CA GLY A 165 2.52 4.50 16.29
C GLY A 165 3.83 4.56 17.06
N LYS A 166 4.87 3.85 16.61
CA LYS A 166 6.14 3.71 17.33
C LYS A 166 7.34 4.07 16.46
N ASP A 167 8.34 4.65 17.09
CA ASP A 167 9.69 4.79 16.53
C ASP A 167 10.52 3.54 16.78
N GLN A 168 11.25 3.10 15.76
CA GLN A 168 12.25 2.05 15.87
C GLN A 168 13.64 2.65 15.60
N GLY A 169 14.43 2.79 16.66
CA GLY A 169 15.85 3.14 16.58
C GLY A 169 16.70 1.88 16.46
N PHE A 170 17.33 1.65 15.31
CA PHE A 170 18.38 0.65 15.17
C PHE A 170 19.73 1.36 15.27
N GLY A 171 20.48 1.08 16.33
CA GLY A 171 21.78 1.71 16.62
C GLY A 171 21.73 2.99 17.46
N ILE A 172 20.53 3.42 17.89
CA ILE A 172 20.34 4.52 18.85
C ILE A 172 20.04 3.87 20.20
N GLU A 173 20.99 3.96 21.13
CA GLU A 173 20.77 3.47 22.50
C GLU A 173 19.72 4.35 23.18
N ALA A 174 18.76 3.72 23.85
CA ALA A 174 17.80 4.43 24.68
C ALA A 174 18.51 4.92 25.95
N SER A 175 19.16 6.09 25.87
CA SER A 175 19.62 6.76 27.08
C SER A 175 18.43 7.40 27.79
N SER A 176 18.28 7.07 29.06
CA SER A 176 17.33 7.72 29.98
C SER A 176 17.76 9.17 30.15
N SER A 177 16.99 10.11 29.61
CA SER A 177 17.21 11.54 29.84
C SER A 177 16.99 11.88 31.31
N ASN A 178 18.09 12.08 32.05
CA ASN A 178 18.10 13.02 33.17
C ASN A 178 18.10 14.45 32.61
N GLU A 179 17.59 15.38 33.42
CA GLU A 179 17.37 16.82 33.19
C GLU A 179 18.65 17.65 32.92
N CYS A 180 19.51 17.23 32.00
CA CYS A 180 20.67 18.02 31.54
C CYS A 180 20.44 18.55 30.13
N GLN A 181 20.92 19.78 29.89
CA GLN A 181 20.87 20.51 28.62
C GLN A 181 21.66 19.84 27.46
N TRP A 182 22.31 18.71 27.73
CA TRP A 182 23.20 17.96 26.83
C TRP A 182 22.65 16.56 26.56
N CYS A 183 22.56 16.19 25.28
CA CYS A 183 22.00 14.91 24.83
C CYS A 183 23.06 14.08 24.09
N ASP A 184 23.33 12.88 24.60
CA ASP A 184 24.32 11.97 24.01
C ASP A 184 23.92 11.46 22.62
N ASN A 185 22.62 11.35 22.34
CA ASN A 185 22.13 10.95 21.01
C ASN A 185 22.43 12.01 19.94
N ILE A 186 22.25 13.29 20.29
CA ILE A 186 22.60 14.41 19.41
C ILE A 186 24.11 14.44 19.19
N GLU A 187 24.91 14.20 20.23
CA GLU A 187 26.37 14.20 20.12
C GLU A 187 26.88 13.05 19.25
N ALA A 188 26.39 11.83 19.46
CA ALA A 188 26.77 10.68 18.64
C ALA A 188 26.37 10.86 17.16
N TRP A 189 25.23 11.48 16.89
CA TRP A 189 24.81 11.84 15.54
C TRP A 189 25.72 12.92 14.92
N ARG A 190 26.06 13.95 15.69
CA ARG A 190 26.99 15.01 15.28
C ARG A 190 28.35 14.41 14.92
N GLU A 191 28.96 13.62 15.80
CA GLU A 191 30.26 12.99 15.58
C GLU A 191 30.27 12.11 14.33
N GLY A 192 29.26 11.25 14.16
CA GLY A 192 29.12 10.39 12.98
C GLY A 192 28.97 11.20 11.69
N THR A 193 28.23 12.31 11.73
CA THR A 193 28.02 13.19 10.58
C THR A 193 29.28 13.97 10.25
N VAL A 194 29.96 14.54 11.25
CA VAL A 194 31.24 15.26 11.06
C VAL A 194 32.32 14.32 10.51
N ARG A 195 32.42 13.10 11.04
CA ARG A 195 33.32 12.07 10.50
C ARG A 195 33.01 11.73 9.04
N THR A 196 31.74 11.74 8.65
CA THR A 196 31.33 11.57 7.26
C THR A 196 31.82 12.76 6.40
N VAL A 197 31.66 13.99 6.89
CA VAL A 197 32.16 15.21 6.21
C VAL A 197 33.68 15.17 6.01
N GLU A 198 34.42 14.60 6.95
CA GLU A 198 35.87 14.45 6.85
C GLU A 198 36.32 13.56 5.69
N LEU A 199 35.47 12.62 5.28
CA LEU A 199 35.72 11.72 4.15
C LEU A 199 35.40 12.36 2.79
N LEU A 200 34.61 13.45 2.77
CA LEU A 200 34.18 14.11 1.54
C LEU A 200 35.28 14.97 0.93
N ARG A 201 35.30 14.99 -0.41
CA ARG A 201 36.13 15.89 -1.23
C ARG A 201 35.27 17.02 -1.79
N GLU A 202 35.93 17.99 -2.41
CA GLU A 202 35.24 19.04 -3.14
C GLU A 202 34.29 18.43 -4.19
N GLY A 203 33.05 18.90 -4.20
CA GLY A 203 32.01 18.43 -5.10
C GLY A 203 31.23 17.19 -4.63
N ASP A 204 31.74 16.43 -3.65
CA ASP A 204 31.00 15.33 -3.02
C ASP A 204 29.85 15.87 -2.15
N GLN A 205 28.92 14.99 -1.77
CA GLN A 205 27.70 15.39 -1.06
C GLN A 205 27.48 14.54 0.19
N LEU A 206 27.10 15.18 1.30
CA LEU A 206 26.62 14.56 2.52
C LEU A 206 25.11 14.35 2.39
N ALA A 207 24.60 13.12 2.52
CA ALA A 207 23.18 12.89 2.78
C ALA A 207 22.97 12.77 4.29
N VAL A 208 22.11 13.62 4.85
CA VAL A 208 21.86 13.70 6.29
C VAL A 208 20.39 13.47 6.60
N LYS A 209 20.15 12.57 7.55
CA LYS A 209 18.84 12.32 8.16
C LYS A 209 18.81 12.98 9.52
N MET A 210 17.88 13.90 9.69
CA MET A 210 17.84 14.78 10.87
C MET A 210 17.25 14.04 12.08
N THR A 211 16.32 13.10 11.84
CA THR A 211 15.75 12.24 12.91
C THR A 211 16.78 11.27 13.51
N GLY A 212 17.94 11.09 12.87
CA GLY A 212 19.04 10.30 13.40
C GLY A 212 19.66 10.87 14.68
N ALA A 213 19.36 12.13 15.01
CA ALA A 213 19.80 12.80 16.24
C ALA A 213 19.06 12.35 17.50
N GLY A 214 18.04 11.50 17.36
CA GLY A 214 17.36 10.83 18.47
C GLY A 214 16.02 11.44 18.87
N PRO A 215 15.36 10.85 19.90
CA PRO A 215 13.95 11.08 20.20
C PRO A 215 13.59 12.55 20.47
N GLY A 216 14.40 13.30 21.21
CA GLY A 216 14.11 14.71 21.51
C GLY A 216 14.05 15.60 20.26
N VAL A 217 14.81 15.26 19.21
CA VAL A 217 14.74 15.95 17.92
C VAL A 217 13.53 15.47 17.11
N CYS A 218 13.22 14.17 17.13
CA CYS A 218 12.01 13.62 16.51
C CYS A 218 10.74 14.26 17.08
N ASP A 219 10.62 14.32 18.41
CA ASP A 219 9.49 14.93 19.11
C ASP A 219 9.34 16.41 18.74
N ALA A 220 10.44 17.14 18.65
CA ALA A 220 10.43 18.55 18.27
C ALA A 220 9.98 18.75 16.82
N PHE A 221 10.45 17.90 15.89
CA PHE A 221 9.99 17.94 14.50
C PHE A 221 8.52 17.56 14.34
N ALA A 222 8.05 16.53 15.05
CA ALA A 222 6.67 16.06 14.99
C ALA A 222 5.68 17.09 15.53
N ASN A 223 6.03 17.74 16.64
CA ASN A 223 5.15 18.70 17.32
C ASN A 223 5.37 20.15 16.87
N GLY A 224 6.39 20.41 16.05
CA GLY A 224 6.74 21.76 15.59
C GLY A 224 7.24 22.68 16.71
N THR A 225 7.77 22.12 17.79
CA THR A 225 8.32 22.87 18.93
C THR A 225 9.73 23.37 18.65
N GLU A 226 10.32 24.10 19.60
CA GLU A 226 11.70 24.54 19.51
C GLU A 226 12.65 23.34 19.51
N LEU A 227 13.68 23.39 18.65
CA LEU A 227 14.69 22.34 18.54
C LEU A 227 15.73 22.48 19.65
N PRO A 228 16.29 21.37 20.17
CA PRO A 228 17.40 21.44 21.11
C PRO A 228 18.55 22.27 20.56
N LYS A 229 19.04 23.23 21.36
CA LYS A 229 20.13 24.13 20.96
C LYS A 229 21.37 23.38 20.47
N GLN A 230 21.74 22.29 21.15
CA GLN A 230 22.85 21.42 20.76
C GLN A 230 22.71 20.90 19.31
N PHE A 231 21.49 20.50 18.91
CA PHE A 231 21.23 19.99 17.57
C PHE A 231 21.33 21.10 16.51
N VAL A 232 20.77 22.28 16.79
CA VAL A 232 20.85 23.45 15.88
C VAL A 232 22.31 23.90 15.71
N ASP A 233 23.07 23.97 16.80
CA ASP A 233 24.50 24.32 16.77
C ASP A 233 25.31 23.29 15.97
N ALA A 234 25.01 21.98 16.13
CA ALA A 234 25.61 20.91 15.34
C ALA A 234 25.30 21.04 13.84
N CYS A 235 24.05 21.33 13.47
CA CYS A 235 23.67 21.56 12.07
C CYS A 235 24.42 22.74 11.45
N HIS A 236 24.62 23.83 12.19
CA HIS A 236 25.43 24.97 11.73
C HIS A 236 26.90 24.60 11.55
N GLU A 237 27.49 23.85 12.49
CA GLU A 237 28.86 23.36 12.38
C GLU A 237 29.05 22.49 11.13
N ILE A 238 28.16 21.52 10.93
CA ILE A 238 28.19 20.61 9.78
C ILE A 238 28.07 21.39 8.47
N ALA A 239 27.13 22.35 8.39
CA ALA A 239 26.97 23.22 7.24
C ALA A 239 28.22 24.06 6.93
N GLN A 240 28.85 24.62 7.97
CA GLN A 240 30.09 25.38 7.81
C GLN A 240 31.24 24.48 7.32
N LYS A 241 31.43 23.30 7.93
CA LYS A 241 32.47 22.35 7.51
C LYS A 241 32.29 21.86 6.07
N CYS A 242 31.05 21.62 5.64
CA CYS A 242 30.76 21.27 4.25
C CYS A 242 31.09 22.43 3.30
N LYS A 243 30.69 23.67 3.66
CA LYS A 243 31.00 24.87 2.87
C LYS A 243 32.51 25.06 2.72
N ASP A 244 33.28 24.95 3.80
CA ASP A 244 34.74 25.11 3.80
C ASP A 244 35.45 24.05 2.95
N ARG A 245 34.86 22.85 2.84
CA ARG A 245 35.36 21.75 2.00
C ARG A 245 34.88 21.79 0.55
N GLY A 246 33.99 22.72 0.20
CA GLY A 246 33.32 22.72 -1.10
C GLY A 246 32.43 21.48 -1.32
N ALA A 247 31.91 20.88 -0.25
CA ALA A 247 30.98 19.77 -0.27
C ALA A 247 29.53 20.27 -0.11
N TYR A 248 28.59 19.49 -0.63
CA TYR A 248 27.15 19.80 -0.54
C TYR A 248 26.47 18.99 0.56
N ILE A 249 25.33 19.46 1.05
CA ILE A 249 24.46 18.74 2.01
C ILE A 249 23.10 18.50 1.34
N LEU A 250 22.66 17.25 1.36
CA LEU A 250 21.32 16.84 1.02
C LEU A 250 20.59 16.54 2.32
N ILE A 251 19.67 17.43 2.70
CA ILE A 251 18.76 17.16 3.80
C ILE A 251 17.73 16.17 3.27
N ASP A 252 17.79 14.93 3.74
CA ASP A 252 16.89 13.88 3.29
C ASP A 252 15.46 14.18 3.73
N ALA A 253 14.52 13.86 2.84
CA ALA A 253 13.12 13.89 3.20
C ALA A 253 12.77 12.58 3.93
N GLU A 254 12.01 12.71 4.99
CA GLU A 254 11.63 11.63 5.89
C GLU A 254 10.10 11.44 5.85
N SER A 255 9.53 10.75 6.84
CA SER A 255 8.06 10.62 6.95
C SER A 255 7.41 12.01 7.07
N GLN A 256 6.18 12.13 6.55
CA GLN A 256 5.37 13.36 6.72
C GLN A 256 5.13 13.73 8.18
N HIS A 257 5.31 12.78 9.12
CA HIS A 257 5.30 13.06 10.54
C HIS A 257 6.36 14.10 10.96
N TYR A 258 7.56 14.06 10.36
CA TYR A 258 8.68 14.95 10.72
C TYR A 258 8.97 16.04 9.68
N GLN A 259 8.48 15.86 8.45
CA GLN A 259 8.96 16.60 7.28
C GLN A 259 8.81 18.12 7.38
N TRP A 260 7.79 18.64 8.06
CA TRP A 260 7.60 20.08 8.23
C TRP A 260 8.68 20.72 9.11
N GLY A 261 9.05 20.07 10.21
CA GLY A 261 10.16 20.51 11.07
C GLY A 261 11.49 20.49 10.32
N ILE A 262 11.72 19.45 9.53
CA ILE A 262 12.91 19.32 8.67
C ILE A 262 12.95 20.46 7.63
N PHE A 263 11.83 20.75 6.97
CA PHE A 263 11.77 21.86 6.00
C PHE A 263 12.04 23.21 6.66
N ARG A 264 11.51 23.46 7.85
CA ARG A 264 11.72 24.73 8.58
C ARG A 264 13.22 24.97 8.82
N LEU A 265 13.91 24.00 9.43
CA LEU A 265 15.35 24.09 9.69
C LEU A 265 16.16 24.14 8.38
N GLY A 266 15.80 23.30 7.40
CA GLY A 266 16.51 23.26 6.12
C GLY A 266 16.41 24.59 5.36
N MET A 267 15.26 25.26 5.39
CA MET A 267 15.08 26.58 4.79
C MET A 267 15.88 27.66 5.51
N GLU A 268 16.00 27.60 6.84
CA GLU A 268 16.85 28.50 7.63
C GLU A 268 18.34 28.33 7.28
N LEU A 269 18.81 27.08 7.20
CA LEU A 269 20.19 26.79 6.80
C LEU A 269 20.47 27.23 5.36
N GLN A 270 19.55 26.97 4.42
CA GLN A 270 19.70 27.45 3.04
C GLN A 270 19.75 28.97 2.97
N GLN A 271 18.89 29.69 3.71
CA GLN A 271 18.93 31.14 3.75
C GLN A 271 20.29 31.67 4.24
N LYS A 272 20.93 30.98 5.19
CA LYS A 272 22.23 31.38 5.76
C LYS A 272 23.42 31.02 4.86
N PHE A 273 23.40 29.85 4.23
CA PHE A 273 24.58 29.29 3.55
C PHE A 273 24.50 29.30 2.01
N ASN A 274 23.32 29.38 1.41
CA ASN A 274 23.15 29.40 -0.04
C ASN A 274 23.01 30.85 -0.56
N THR A 275 24.13 31.53 -0.77
CA THR A 275 24.15 32.91 -1.28
C THR A 275 24.73 32.97 -2.69
N ASP A 276 24.45 34.05 -3.42
CA ASP A 276 25.17 34.42 -4.65
C ASP A 276 25.14 33.36 -5.77
N GLY A 277 23.99 32.70 -5.97
CA GLY A 277 23.84 31.64 -6.97
C GLY A 277 24.44 30.29 -6.59
N LYS A 278 25.10 30.19 -5.43
CA LYS A 278 25.74 28.97 -4.94
C LYS A 278 24.84 28.24 -3.95
N VAL A 279 24.85 26.92 -4.05
CA VAL A 279 24.14 26.03 -3.13
C VAL A 279 25.14 25.24 -2.32
N VAL A 280 24.97 25.24 -1.00
CA VAL A 280 25.60 24.31 -0.06
C VAL A 280 24.59 23.26 0.37
N LEU A 281 23.33 23.65 0.66
CA LEU A 281 22.29 22.75 1.14
C LEU A 281 21.14 22.60 0.15
N TYR A 282 20.67 21.36 -0.02
CA TYR A 282 19.47 21.01 -0.76
C TYR A 282 18.40 20.46 0.18
N ASN A 283 17.16 20.91 0.01
CA ASN A 283 15.99 20.27 0.62
C ASN A 283 15.44 19.22 -0.34
N SER A 284 15.07 18.06 0.19
CA SER A 284 14.44 16.99 -0.57
C SER A 284 12.93 17.18 -0.66
N TYR A 285 12.37 17.10 -1.86
CA TYR A 285 10.94 17.19 -2.17
C TYR A 285 10.47 15.85 -2.74
N GLN A 286 9.41 15.30 -2.17
CA GLN A 286 8.92 13.96 -2.51
C GLN A 286 7.69 14.05 -3.43
N ALA A 287 7.85 13.72 -4.70
CA ALA A 287 6.85 13.92 -5.75
C ALA A 287 5.58 13.03 -5.61
N TYR A 288 5.61 11.97 -4.80
CA TYR A 288 4.43 11.14 -4.49
C TYR A 288 3.35 11.87 -3.68
N LEU A 289 3.67 13.00 -3.03
CA LEU A 289 2.70 13.77 -2.25
C LEU A 289 1.96 14.77 -3.13
N LYS A 290 0.64 14.83 -2.95
CA LYS A 290 -0.25 15.79 -3.62
C LYS A 290 0.12 17.24 -3.31
N SER A 291 0.72 17.51 -2.14
CA SER A 291 1.09 18.85 -1.67
C SER A 291 2.45 19.36 -2.17
N THR A 292 3.30 18.51 -2.76
CA THR A 292 4.71 18.87 -3.04
C THR A 292 4.86 20.07 -3.95
N HIS A 293 3.99 20.21 -4.96
CA HIS A 293 4.01 21.36 -5.87
C HIS A 293 3.78 22.67 -5.13
N ASP A 294 2.85 22.69 -4.18
CA ASP A 294 2.47 23.89 -3.45
C ASP A 294 3.52 24.23 -2.39
N THR A 295 4.11 23.22 -1.75
CA THR A 295 5.25 23.40 -0.83
C THR A 295 6.47 23.97 -1.57
N LEU A 296 6.82 23.43 -2.74
CA LEU A 296 7.91 23.96 -3.54
C LEU A 296 7.64 25.41 -3.98
N ALA A 297 6.41 25.73 -4.40
CA ALA A 297 6.05 27.10 -4.77
C ALA A 297 6.19 28.08 -3.59
N LYS A 298 5.85 27.67 -2.37
CA LYS A 298 6.08 28.48 -1.15
C LYS A 298 7.55 28.70 -0.88
N HIS A 299 8.39 27.67 -1.07
CA HIS A 299 9.83 27.79 -0.86
C HIS A 299 10.53 28.62 -1.94
N LEU A 300 10.06 28.55 -3.20
CA LEU A 300 10.47 29.47 -4.26
C LEU A 300 10.11 30.92 -3.91
N GLN A 301 8.90 31.15 -3.38
CA GLN A 301 8.51 32.49 -2.91
C GLN A 301 9.44 32.97 -1.79
N ALA A 302 9.72 32.13 -0.80
CA ALA A 302 10.63 32.48 0.31
C ALA A 302 12.05 32.78 -0.18
N ALA A 303 12.55 32.04 -1.17
CA ALA A 303 13.85 32.29 -1.80
C ALA A 303 13.89 33.62 -2.54
N LEU A 304 12.80 33.95 -3.25
CA LEU A 304 12.65 35.24 -3.92
C LEU A 304 12.61 36.40 -2.91
N ASP A 305 11.77 36.29 -1.87
CA ASP A 305 11.55 37.36 -0.89
C ASP A 305 12.79 37.65 -0.05
N LYS A 306 13.57 36.61 0.24
CA LYS A 306 14.74 36.68 1.14
C LYS A 306 16.08 36.67 0.40
N GLY A 307 16.09 36.54 -0.93
CA GLY A 307 17.27 36.68 -1.77
C GLY A 307 18.32 35.57 -1.64
N PHE A 308 17.95 34.34 -1.29
CA PHE A 308 18.89 33.21 -1.22
C PHE A 308 18.68 32.22 -2.38
N THR A 309 19.68 31.36 -2.65
CA THR A 309 19.58 30.36 -3.71
C THR A 309 18.94 29.07 -3.20
N LEU A 310 17.82 28.66 -3.78
CA LEU A 310 17.09 27.46 -3.36
C LEU A 310 17.75 26.19 -3.90
N GLY A 311 18.23 25.32 -3.02
CA GLY A 311 18.67 23.97 -3.35
C GLY A 311 17.49 23.01 -3.35
N ILE A 312 17.16 22.47 -4.52
CA ILE A 312 16.00 21.59 -4.75
C ILE A 312 16.50 20.19 -5.10
N LYS A 313 16.26 19.20 -4.23
CA LYS A 313 16.43 17.78 -4.56
C LYS A 313 15.04 17.17 -4.78
N VAL A 314 14.80 16.55 -5.93
CA VAL A 314 13.51 15.91 -6.23
C VAL A 314 13.69 14.39 -6.22
N VAL A 315 12.85 13.73 -5.43
CA VAL A 315 12.72 12.28 -5.35
C VAL A 315 11.26 11.89 -5.59
N ARG A 316 10.96 10.63 -5.93
CA ARG A 316 9.56 10.17 -5.90
C ARG A 316 9.04 10.09 -4.47
N GLY A 317 9.76 9.41 -3.58
CA GLY A 317 9.39 9.18 -2.19
C GLY A 317 9.81 7.78 -1.76
N ALA A 318 10.06 7.59 -0.46
CA ALA A 318 10.44 6.31 0.13
C ALA A 318 9.50 5.85 1.26
N TYR A 319 8.61 6.73 1.73
CA TYR A 319 7.76 6.49 2.91
C TYR A 319 6.32 6.16 2.53
N MET A 320 6.07 5.67 1.31
CA MET A 320 4.71 5.36 0.83
C MET A 320 3.97 4.33 1.69
N ALA A 321 4.72 3.42 2.30
CA ALA A 321 4.17 2.34 3.14
C ALA A 321 3.82 2.79 4.57
N SER A 322 4.45 3.87 5.05
CA SER A 322 4.29 4.38 6.42
C SER A 322 3.48 5.69 6.47
N ASP A 323 3.51 6.52 5.44
CA ASP A 323 2.75 7.78 5.45
C ASP A 323 1.25 7.57 5.18
N PRO A 324 0.39 8.48 5.67
CA PRO A 324 -1.05 8.41 5.41
C PRO A 324 -1.36 8.40 3.91
N ARG A 325 -2.05 7.35 3.45
CA ARG A 325 -2.36 7.13 2.03
C ARG A 325 -3.09 8.29 1.37
N SER A 326 -3.88 9.07 2.13
CA SER A 326 -4.63 10.23 1.65
C SER A 326 -3.73 11.37 1.12
N LEU A 327 -2.50 11.48 1.61
CA LEU A 327 -1.53 12.49 1.18
C LEU A 327 -0.88 12.15 -0.17
N ILE A 328 -0.91 10.87 -0.55
CA ILE A 328 -0.19 10.31 -1.68
C ILE A 328 -1.08 10.33 -2.93
N HIS A 329 -0.49 10.57 -4.10
CA HIS A 329 -1.15 10.45 -5.39
C HIS A 329 -1.84 9.09 -5.59
N ASP A 330 -2.89 9.04 -6.40
CA ASP A 330 -3.75 7.85 -6.49
C ASP A 330 -3.09 6.75 -7.31
N THR A 331 -2.30 7.12 -8.33
CA THR A 331 -1.53 6.19 -9.16
C THR A 331 -0.02 6.48 -9.14
N LYS A 332 0.77 5.48 -9.56
CA LYS A 332 2.20 5.67 -9.83
C LYS A 332 2.42 6.67 -10.97
N GLN A 333 1.56 6.65 -11.99
CA GLN A 333 1.68 7.57 -13.13
C GLN A 333 1.52 9.02 -12.67
N ASP A 334 0.58 9.31 -11.77
CA ASP A 334 0.43 10.65 -11.19
C ASP A 334 1.69 11.10 -10.44
N THR A 335 2.39 10.18 -9.75
CA THR A 335 3.67 10.47 -9.09
C THR A 335 4.78 10.75 -10.12
N ASP A 336 4.80 9.99 -11.22
CA ASP A 336 5.74 10.19 -12.33
C ASP A 336 5.50 11.54 -13.01
N ASP A 337 4.23 11.88 -13.25
CA ASP A 337 3.81 13.15 -13.83
C ASP A 337 4.15 14.31 -12.90
N SER A 338 3.89 14.18 -11.59
CA SER A 338 4.28 15.15 -10.58
C SER A 338 5.79 15.40 -10.58
N TYR A 339 6.60 14.33 -10.58
CA TYR A 339 8.06 14.41 -10.65
C TYR A 339 8.53 15.13 -11.91
N ASN A 340 8.01 14.71 -13.07
CA ASN A 340 8.38 15.25 -14.37
C ASN A 340 7.97 16.72 -14.50
N GLN A 341 6.79 17.10 -14.02
CA GLN A 341 6.32 18.48 -14.02
C GLN A 341 7.21 19.39 -13.17
N ILE A 342 7.63 18.94 -11.98
CA ILE A 342 8.58 19.69 -11.14
C ILE A 342 9.92 19.86 -11.86
N ALA A 343 10.50 18.75 -12.35
CA ALA A 343 11.80 18.77 -13.02
C ALA A 343 11.79 19.71 -14.24
N GLN A 344 10.78 19.55 -15.10
CA GLN A 344 10.64 20.34 -16.33
C GLN A 344 10.33 21.81 -16.02
N GLY A 345 9.43 22.09 -15.09
CA GLY A 345 9.06 23.45 -14.72
C GLY A 345 10.24 24.22 -14.13
N VAL A 346 11.00 23.60 -13.22
CA VAL A 346 12.20 24.23 -12.64
C VAL A 346 13.29 24.46 -13.69
N LEU A 347 13.56 23.50 -14.58
CA LEU A 347 14.53 23.66 -15.67
C LEU A 347 14.15 24.75 -16.66
N ARG A 348 12.84 24.90 -16.93
CA ARG A 348 12.29 25.95 -17.78
C ARG A 348 12.19 27.30 -17.08
N GLN A 349 12.41 27.32 -15.76
CA GLN A 349 12.11 28.45 -14.88
C GLN A 349 10.64 28.89 -14.99
N GLU A 350 9.73 27.95 -15.28
CA GLU A 350 8.29 28.13 -15.43
C GLU A 350 7.58 27.14 -14.51
N PHE A 351 7.26 27.58 -13.28
CA PHE A 351 6.63 26.71 -12.29
C PHE A 351 5.56 27.47 -11.52
N ARG A 352 4.30 27.02 -11.65
CA ARG A 352 3.12 27.72 -11.11
C ARG A 352 3.10 29.18 -11.59
N SER A 353 3.20 30.15 -10.68
CA SER A 353 3.23 31.58 -10.98
C SER A 353 4.62 32.14 -11.34
N PHE A 354 5.68 31.37 -11.11
CA PHE A 354 7.07 31.77 -11.37
C PHE A 354 7.44 31.53 -12.84
N GLY A 355 8.19 32.46 -13.44
CA GLY A 355 8.52 32.47 -14.87
C GLY A 355 7.50 33.15 -15.76
N THR A 356 6.27 33.32 -15.27
CA THR A 356 5.15 33.93 -16.01
C THR A 356 4.75 35.26 -15.39
N THR A 357 4.20 35.22 -14.17
CA THR A 357 3.71 36.40 -13.44
C THR A 357 4.69 36.92 -12.40
N LYS A 358 5.62 36.08 -11.95
CA LYS A 358 6.66 36.39 -10.96
C LYS A 358 8.02 35.98 -11.51
N PRO A 359 9.11 36.70 -11.18
CA PRO A 359 10.46 36.27 -11.55
C PRO A 359 10.80 34.93 -10.88
N PHE A 360 11.48 34.04 -11.59
CA PHE A 360 11.94 32.79 -11.02
C PHE A 360 13.19 33.06 -10.15
N PRO A 361 13.22 32.64 -8.87
CA PRO A 361 14.36 32.90 -7.99
C PRO A 361 15.59 32.08 -8.39
N SER A 362 16.76 32.46 -7.86
CA SER A 362 17.97 31.65 -7.99
C SER A 362 17.74 30.26 -7.38
N ALA A 363 18.01 29.20 -8.14
CA ALA A 363 17.83 27.82 -7.68
C ALA A 363 18.82 26.86 -8.37
N GLN A 364 19.10 25.72 -7.72
CA GLN A 364 19.78 24.58 -8.34
C GLN A 364 19.00 23.30 -8.10
N LEU A 365 19.02 22.41 -9.09
CA LEU A 365 18.22 21.21 -9.13
C LEU A 365 19.09 19.95 -9.03
N LEU A 366 18.68 19.01 -8.19
CA LEU A 366 19.19 17.65 -8.15
C LEU A 366 18.05 16.67 -8.37
N LEU A 367 18.14 15.85 -9.40
CA LEU A 367 17.14 14.86 -9.78
C LEU A 367 17.63 13.46 -9.40
N ALA A 368 17.03 12.87 -8.36
CA ALA A 368 17.32 11.50 -7.98
C ALA A 368 16.20 10.56 -8.45
N SER A 369 16.51 9.67 -9.40
CA SER A 369 15.55 8.74 -10.00
C SER A 369 16.24 7.58 -10.70
N HIS A 370 15.58 6.43 -10.70
CA HIS A 370 15.94 5.26 -11.51
C HIS A 370 15.12 5.16 -12.82
N ASN A 371 14.25 6.14 -13.08
CA ASN A 371 13.51 6.19 -14.35
C ASN A 371 14.37 6.93 -15.39
N LYS A 372 14.90 6.15 -16.34
CA LYS A 372 15.74 6.64 -17.45
C LYS A 372 15.05 7.74 -18.24
N GLU A 373 13.80 7.54 -18.62
CA GLU A 373 13.03 8.48 -19.44
C GLU A 373 12.91 9.85 -18.75
N SER A 374 12.56 9.88 -17.46
CA SER A 374 12.48 11.13 -16.68
C SER A 374 13.79 11.91 -16.68
N LEU A 375 14.92 11.20 -16.49
CA LEU A 375 16.23 11.84 -16.39
C LEU A 375 16.79 12.28 -17.75
N VAL A 376 16.64 11.45 -18.78
CA VAL A 376 17.03 11.79 -20.15
C VAL A 376 16.25 13.01 -20.63
N ARG A 377 14.93 13.03 -20.42
CA ARG A 377 14.08 14.17 -20.80
C ARG A 377 14.46 15.46 -20.07
N ALA A 378 14.84 15.37 -18.80
CA ALA A 378 15.33 16.50 -18.03
C ALA A 378 16.69 17.02 -18.58
N HIS A 379 17.62 16.11 -18.88
CA HIS A 379 18.89 16.46 -19.51
C HIS A 379 18.71 17.12 -20.88
N GLU A 380 17.88 16.55 -21.74
CA GLU A 380 17.54 17.12 -23.06
C GLU A 380 16.97 18.52 -22.93
N THR A 381 16.07 18.74 -21.97
CA THR A 381 15.48 20.07 -21.72
C THR A 381 16.55 21.07 -21.29
N HIS A 382 17.44 20.67 -20.38
CA HIS A 382 18.55 21.53 -19.94
C HIS A 382 19.48 21.88 -21.10
N GLN A 383 19.90 20.87 -21.88
CA GLN A 383 20.78 21.04 -23.04
C GLN A 383 20.15 21.92 -24.13
N GLN A 384 18.88 21.68 -24.48
CA GLN A 384 18.15 22.50 -25.46
C GLN A 384 18.11 23.97 -25.04
N ARG A 385 17.86 24.26 -23.76
CA ARG A 385 17.80 25.62 -23.25
C ARG A 385 19.17 26.29 -23.23
N THR A 386 20.20 25.59 -22.75
CA THR A 386 21.58 26.09 -22.76
C THR A 386 22.04 26.40 -24.18
N LYS A 387 21.78 25.51 -25.15
CA LYS A 387 22.11 25.70 -26.57
C LYS A 387 21.34 26.87 -27.21
N ALA A 388 20.09 27.07 -26.79
CA ALA A 388 19.26 28.19 -27.24
C ALA A 388 19.53 29.52 -26.51
N GLY A 389 20.46 29.55 -25.54
CA GLY A 389 20.70 30.73 -24.70
C GLY A 389 19.51 31.12 -23.82
N LEU A 390 18.59 30.18 -23.54
CA LEU A 390 17.42 30.41 -22.69
C LEU A 390 17.76 30.19 -21.21
N PRO A 391 17.14 30.94 -20.28
CA PRO A 391 17.39 30.78 -18.84
C PRO A 391 17.11 29.35 -18.36
N THR A 392 18.01 28.76 -17.58
CA THR A 392 17.79 27.45 -16.95
C THR A 392 18.48 27.41 -15.59
N VAL A 393 18.32 26.32 -14.84
CA VAL A 393 19.03 26.12 -13.57
C VAL A 393 20.10 25.03 -13.73
N PRO A 394 21.21 25.10 -12.98
CA PRO A 394 22.14 23.98 -12.89
C PRO A 394 21.42 22.70 -12.43
N VAL A 395 21.69 21.58 -13.10
CA VAL A 395 21.05 20.30 -12.81
C VAL A 395 22.09 19.19 -12.58
N LYS A 396 21.88 18.43 -11.51
CA LYS A 396 22.65 17.23 -11.14
C LYS A 396 21.74 16.01 -11.16
N PHE A 397 22.29 14.85 -11.47
CA PHE A 397 21.57 13.58 -11.50
C PHE A 397 22.12 12.63 -10.44
N ALA A 398 21.25 11.89 -9.76
CA ALA A 398 21.67 10.94 -8.73
C ALA A 398 20.95 9.59 -8.82
N GLN A 399 21.69 8.52 -8.58
CA GLN A 399 21.15 7.16 -8.46
C GLN A 399 21.76 6.45 -7.26
N LEU A 400 21.06 5.47 -6.70
CA LEU A 400 21.62 4.58 -5.69
C LEU A 400 22.81 3.78 -6.28
N HIS A 401 23.85 3.60 -5.47
CA HIS A 401 24.99 2.76 -5.79
C HIS A 401 24.56 1.29 -5.89
N GLY A 402 25.01 0.59 -6.92
CA GLY A 402 24.67 -0.81 -7.16
C GLY A 402 23.27 -1.05 -7.73
N MET A 403 22.54 0.00 -8.11
CA MET A 403 21.22 -0.06 -8.73
C MET A 403 21.16 0.78 -10.02
N SER A 404 20.49 0.23 -11.04
CA SER A 404 20.23 0.88 -12.34
C SER A 404 21.50 1.47 -12.97
N ASP A 405 22.57 0.68 -13.05
CA ASP A 405 23.82 1.14 -13.63
C ASP A 405 23.66 1.45 -15.11
N GLU A 406 22.75 0.79 -15.82
CA GLU A 406 22.44 1.11 -17.22
C GLU A 406 21.94 2.56 -17.38
N VAL A 407 21.17 3.07 -16.42
CA VAL A 407 20.69 4.46 -16.42
C VAL A 407 21.85 5.42 -16.14
N SER A 408 22.66 5.12 -15.12
CA SER A 408 23.79 5.96 -14.73
C SER A 408 24.84 6.09 -15.84
N PHE A 409 25.29 4.96 -16.41
CA PHE A 409 26.23 4.99 -17.53
C PHE A 409 25.57 5.48 -18.83
N GLY A 410 24.27 5.24 -19.01
CA GLY A 410 23.51 5.80 -20.12
C GLY A 410 23.55 7.33 -20.12
N LEU A 411 23.37 7.96 -18.95
CA LEU A 411 23.50 9.41 -18.79
C LEU A 411 24.94 9.88 -19.05
N LEU A 412 25.97 9.18 -18.55
CA LEU A 412 27.37 9.55 -18.79
C LEU A 412 27.75 9.54 -20.28
N LYS A 413 27.04 8.76 -21.12
CA LYS A 413 27.21 8.76 -22.58
C LYS A 413 26.54 9.95 -23.28
N LEU A 414 25.62 10.68 -22.64
CA LEU A 414 24.93 11.85 -23.18
C LEU A 414 25.78 13.13 -23.08
N LYS A 415 26.98 13.08 -23.65
CA LYS A 415 27.91 14.20 -23.69
C LYS A 415 27.36 15.35 -24.53
N ASP A 416 27.66 16.57 -24.11
CA ASP A 416 27.34 17.77 -24.90
C ASP A 416 28.29 17.93 -26.10
N ASP A 417 28.09 18.99 -26.88
CA ASP A 417 28.91 19.32 -28.07
C ASP A 417 30.40 19.55 -27.71
N ALA A 418 30.73 19.81 -26.43
CA ALA A 418 32.10 19.95 -25.92
C ALA A 418 32.66 18.62 -25.36
N GLY A 419 31.90 17.52 -25.43
CA GLY A 419 32.31 16.21 -24.93
C GLY A 419 32.17 16.04 -23.41
N VAL A 420 31.50 16.98 -22.72
CA VAL A 420 31.31 16.95 -21.27
C VAL A 420 30.04 16.17 -20.93
N ALA A 421 30.16 15.19 -20.04
CA ALA A 421 29.05 14.37 -19.58
C ALA A 421 28.18 15.13 -18.55
N PRO A 422 26.90 14.76 -18.39
CA PRO A 422 26.06 15.31 -17.32
C PRO A 422 26.66 15.01 -15.94
N GLU A 423 26.39 15.88 -14.96
CA GLU A 423 26.85 15.65 -13.58
C GLU A 423 26.05 14.52 -12.90
N VAL A 424 26.56 13.29 -13.01
CA VAL A 424 25.95 12.09 -12.42
C VAL A 424 26.66 11.69 -11.12
N TYR A 425 25.87 11.46 -10.08
CA TYR A 425 26.31 11.09 -8.73
C TYR A 425 25.76 9.71 -8.32
N LYS A 426 26.56 8.95 -7.57
CA LYS A 426 26.11 7.72 -6.92
C LYS A 426 25.91 7.91 -5.42
N CYS A 427 24.75 7.51 -4.91
CA CYS A 427 24.43 7.53 -3.49
C CYS A 427 24.81 6.21 -2.83
N THR A 428 25.75 6.26 -1.92
CA THR A 428 26.31 5.10 -1.22
C THR A 428 26.25 5.30 0.29
N THR A 429 26.23 4.21 1.02
CA THR A 429 26.18 4.20 2.49
C THR A 429 27.47 3.63 3.06
N TRP A 430 27.90 4.14 4.21
CA TRP A 430 29.05 3.61 4.93
C TRP A 430 28.73 3.45 6.43
N GLY A 431 29.42 2.52 7.06
CA GLY A 431 29.15 2.08 8.42
C GLY A 431 29.52 0.62 8.58
N THR A 432 29.32 0.05 9.76
CA THR A 432 29.56 -1.39 9.96
C THR A 432 28.63 -2.24 9.10
N LEU A 433 29.03 -3.49 8.82
CA LEU A 433 28.20 -4.43 8.07
C LEU A 433 26.76 -4.57 8.61
N PRO A 434 26.52 -4.74 9.93
CA PRO A 434 25.15 -4.82 10.48
C PRO A 434 24.34 -3.53 10.29
N GLU A 435 24.93 -2.36 10.55
CA GLU A 435 24.27 -1.07 10.40
C GLU A 435 23.81 -0.85 8.95
N CYS A 436 24.72 -1.10 8.00
CA CYS A 436 24.42 -0.99 6.58
C CYS A 436 23.39 -2.03 6.12
N MET A 437 23.44 -3.26 6.63
CA MET A 437 22.45 -4.30 6.30
C MET A 437 21.05 -3.91 6.77
N ALA A 438 20.92 -3.40 8.00
CA ALA A 438 19.64 -2.92 8.53
C ALA A 438 19.11 -1.74 7.69
N TYR A 439 19.98 -0.76 7.39
CA TYR A 439 19.66 0.37 6.54
C TYR A 439 19.18 -0.06 5.14
N LEU A 440 19.98 -0.87 4.44
CA LEU A 440 19.70 -1.30 3.07
C LEU A 440 18.48 -2.21 2.97
N THR A 441 18.28 -3.11 3.93
CA THR A 441 17.12 -4.02 3.92
C THR A 441 15.83 -3.23 4.06
N ARG A 442 15.80 -2.20 4.92
CA ARG A 442 14.65 -1.28 5.00
C ARG A 442 14.44 -0.54 3.70
N ARG A 443 15.50 0.03 3.10
CA ARG A 443 15.41 0.71 1.81
C ARG A 443 14.96 -0.20 0.68
N ALA A 444 15.32 -1.48 0.70
CA ALA A 444 14.88 -2.46 -0.28
C ALA A 444 13.41 -2.86 -0.10
N ILE A 445 12.92 -2.97 1.14
CA ILE A 445 11.50 -3.19 1.45
C ILE A 445 10.66 -1.98 1.04
N GLU A 446 11.10 -0.77 1.38
CA GLU A 446 10.41 0.49 1.07
C GLU A 446 10.37 0.79 -0.43
N ASN A 447 11.44 0.44 -1.15
CA ASN A 447 11.54 0.63 -2.60
C ASN A 447 11.32 -0.69 -3.36
N ARG A 448 10.45 -1.59 -2.86
CA ARG A 448 10.20 -2.90 -3.48
C ARG A 448 9.75 -2.78 -4.95
N ASP A 449 9.03 -1.73 -5.30
CA ASP A 449 8.62 -1.42 -6.69
C ASP A 449 9.78 -0.94 -7.58
N ALA A 450 10.85 -0.38 -6.99
CA ALA A 450 12.10 -0.12 -7.71
C ALA A 450 12.94 -1.39 -7.83
N ALA A 451 12.92 -2.26 -6.81
CA ALA A 451 13.57 -3.56 -6.85
C ALA A 451 12.95 -4.51 -7.90
N ALA A 452 11.63 -4.39 -8.16
CA ALA A 452 10.96 -5.13 -9.23
C ALA A 452 11.42 -4.75 -10.66
N ARG A 453 12.01 -3.56 -10.86
CA ARG A 453 12.56 -3.09 -12.15
C ARG A 453 13.97 -3.64 -12.44
N THR A 454 14.46 -4.56 -11.63
CA THR A 454 15.76 -5.21 -11.84
C THR A 454 15.76 -6.23 -12.97
N LEU A 455 14.62 -6.51 -13.62
CA LEU A 455 14.57 -7.41 -14.78
C LEU A 455 15.20 -6.80 -16.04
N ASP A 456 14.96 -5.51 -16.30
CA ASP A 456 15.57 -4.79 -17.43
C ASP A 456 17.09 -4.67 -17.22
N GLU A 457 17.49 -4.26 -16.01
CA GLU A 457 18.90 -4.19 -15.59
C GLU A 457 19.57 -5.58 -15.67
N TYR A 458 18.91 -6.65 -15.20
CA TYR A 458 19.41 -8.01 -15.32
C TYR A 458 19.60 -8.41 -16.79
N SER A 459 18.65 -8.07 -17.66
CA SER A 459 18.73 -8.36 -19.10
C SER A 459 19.86 -7.60 -19.78
N ALA A 460 20.08 -6.33 -19.40
CA ALA A 460 21.18 -5.51 -19.88
C ALA A 460 22.55 -6.06 -19.43
N LEU A 461 22.70 -6.38 -18.13
CA LEU A 461 23.92 -6.98 -17.56
C LEU A 461 24.23 -8.34 -18.21
N LYS A 462 23.21 -9.18 -18.41
CA LYS A 462 23.35 -10.48 -19.07
C LYS A 462 23.81 -10.32 -20.52
N SER A 463 23.22 -9.38 -21.25
CA SER A 463 23.58 -9.09 -22.64
C SER A 463 25.03 -8.59 -22.76
N GLU A 464 25.45 -7.72 -21.83
CA GLU A 464 26.84 -7.25 -21.77
C GLU A 464 27.82 -8.37 -21.43
N LEU A 465 27.49 -9.28 -20.50
CA LEU A 465 28.31 -10.44 -20.21
C LEU A 465 28.47 -11.34 -21.45
N TRP A 466 27.37 -11.62 -22.16
CA TRP A 466 27.42 -12.39 -23.41
C TRP A 466 28.26 -11.72 -24.49
N ARG A 467 28.18 -10.38 -24.61
CA ARG A 467 29.03 -9.61 -25.54
C ARG A 467 30.52 -9.77 -25.21
N ARG A 468 30.90 -9.66 -23.93
CA ARG A 468 32.30 -9.86 -23.48
C ARG A 468 32.79 -11.29 -23.73
N MET A 469 31.93 -12.30 -23.55
CA MET A 469 32.26 -13.71 -23.82
C MET A 469 32.33 -14.03 -25.32
N ALA A 470 31.47 -13.44 -26.14
CA ALA A 470 31.47 -13.63 -27.60
C ALA A 470 32.73 -13.04 -28.25
N PHE A 471 33.23 -11.91 -27.75
CA PHE A 471 34.49 -11.31 -28.19
C PHE A 471 35.69 -12.25 -27.98
N TRP A 472 35.68 -13.04 -26.90
CA TRP A 472 36.70 -14.05 -26.62
C TRP A 472 36.64 -15.28 -27.55
N ARG A 473 35.46 -15.64 -28.09
CA ARG A 473 35.34 -16.69 -29.12
C ARG A 473 35.92 -16.28 -30.47
N ILE A 474 35.89 -14.99 -30.80
CA ILE A 474 36.42 -14.45 -32.06
C ILE A 474 37.96 -14.36 -32.02
N ILE A 475 38.55 -14.04 -30.86
CA ILE A 475 40.02 -14.04 -30.71
C ILE A 475 40.59 -15.47 -30.68
N GLY A 476 39.84 -16.45 -30.15
CA GLY A 476 40.25 -17.87 -30.15
C GLY A 476 40.27 -18.57 -31.51
N SER A 477 39.97 -17.86 -32.61
CA SER A 477 39.96 -18.40 -33.99
C SER A 477 40.94 -17.70 -34.95
N ALA A 478 41.83 -16.84 -34.45
CA ALA A 478 42.94 -16.32 -35.24
C ALA A 478 44.11 -17.34 -35.25
N PRO A 479 44.75 -17.64 -36.41
CA PRO A 479 45.91 -18.51 -36.46
C PRO A 479 47.08 -17.85 -35.71
N VAL A 480 47.60 -18.54 -34.70
CA VAL A 480 48.81 -18.15 -33.97
C VAL A 480 50.03 -18.43 -34.86
N ASP A 481 50.72 -17.37 -35.25
CA ASP A 481 52.01 -17.44 -35.93
C ASP A 481 53.09 -17.90 -34.93
N THR A 482 53.80 -18.97 -35.26
CA THR A 482 54.72 -19.67 -34.37
C THR A 482 56.10 -19.03 -34.38
N THR A 483 56.49 -18.32 -33.31
CA THR A 483 57.91 -18.20 -32.90
C THR A 483 58.03 -18.22 -31.36
N PRO A 484 59.06 -18.88 -30.78
CA PRO A 484 59.08 -19.18 -29.36
C PRO A 484 59.90 -18.14 -28.58
N HIS A 485 59.37 -17.56 -27.50
CA HIS A 485 60.17 -17.18 -26.32
C HIS A 485 59.34 -16.88 -25.06
N GLN A 486 59.68 -17.64 -24.00
CA GLN A 486 59.68 -17.32 -22.56
C GLN A 486 58.37 -17.03 -21.80
N ASN A 487 57.90 -18.09 -21.12
CA ASN A 487 57.41 -18.18 -19.74
C ASN A 487 56.93 -16.89 -19.03
N LYS A 488 55.62 -16.81 -18.82
CA LYS A 488 55.03 -16.55 -17.49
C LYS A 488 53.84 -17.50 -17.28
N GLU A 489 53.98 -18.41 -16.33
CA GLU A 489 52.91 -19.30 -15.90
C GLU A 489 51.74 -18.47 -15.33
N ILE A 490 50.59 -18.56 -15.99
CA ILE A 490 49.30 -18.21 -15.40
C ILE A 490 48.58 -19.55 -15.19
N THR A 491 48.37 -19.90 -13.93
CA THR A 491 47.68 -21.12 -13.51
C THR A 491 46.23 -21.06 -13.97
N PHE A 492 45.89 -21.85 -15.00
CA PHE A 492 44.52 -22.07 -15.45
C PHE A 492 43.80 -23.02 -14.49
N LEU A 493 42.83 -22.51 -13.72
CA LEU A 493 41.80 -23.34 -13.10
C LEU A 493 40.77 -23.71 -14.17
N HIS A 494 40.74 -24.99 -14.55
CA HIS A 494 39.79 -25.57 -15.50
C HIS A 494 38.33 -25.35 -15.02
N LEU A 495 37.59 -24.53 -15.76
CA LEU A 495 36.14 -24.33 -15.64
C LEU A 495 35.39 -25.48 -16.32
N HIS A 496 35.46 -26.68 -15.73
CA HIS A 496 34.56 -27.79 -16.07
C HIS A 496 33.72 -28.28 -14.87
N ASP A 497 33.90 -27.69 -13.68
CA ASP A 497 33.30 -28.15 -12.41
C ASP A 497 32.23 -27.23 -11.78
N VAL A 498 31.93 -26.09 -12.41
CA VAL A 498 30.95 -25.12 -11.87
C VAL A 498 29.52 -25.42 -12.32
N SER A 499 29.31 -26.22 -13.38
CA SER A 499 27.95 -26.60 -13.80
C SER A 499 27.39 -27.82 -13.03
N THR A 500 28.27 -28.73 -12.61
CA THR A 500 27.93 -29.97 -11.90
C THR A 500 27.76 -29.76 -10.39
N SER A 501 28.48 -28.82 -9.79
CA SER A 501 28.34 -28.49 -8.35
C SER A 501 27.06 -27.72 -8.03
N PHE A 502 26.40 -27.11 -9.02
CA PHE A 502 25.14 -26.37 -8.83
C PHE A 502 23.90 -27.28 -8.85
N GLN A 503 23.98 -28.45 -9.49
CA GLN A 503 22.90 -29.45 -9.49
C GLN A 503 22.93 -30.37 -8.26
N SER A 504 24.11 -30.64 -7.67
CA SER A 504 24.19 -31.56 -6.52
C SER A 504 23.67 -30.93 -5.21
N TRP A 505 23.75 -29.60 -5.06
CA TRP A 505 23.21 -28.91 -3.88
C TRP A 505 21.69 -28.74 -3.92
N PHE A 506 21.09 -28.62 -5.11
CA PHE A 506 19.64 -28.51 -5.27
C PHE A 506 18.91 -29.87 -5.14
N GLY A 507 19.62 -30.98 -5.33
CA GLY A 507 19.07 -32.33 -5.28
C GLY A 507 18.78 -32.87 -3.87
N LEU A 508 19.33 -32.25 -2.81
CA LEU A 508 19.17 -32.74 -1.43
C LEU A 508 17.90 -32.24 -0.73
N PHE A 509 17.16 -31.28 -1.32
CA PHE A 509 15.94 -30.70 -0.72
C PHE A 509 14.62 -31.11 -1.41
N LEU A 510 14.68 -31.92 -2.47
CA LEU A 510 13.50 -32.37 -3.21
C LEU A 510 13.45 -33.89 -3.30
N ARG A 511 13.17 -34.55 -2.17
CA ARG A 511 12.79 -35.96 -2.16
C ARG A 511 11.71 -36.27 -1.11
N VAL A 512 10.53 -35.66 -1.29
CA VAL A 512 9.25 -36.22 -0.81
C VAL A 512 8.15 -35.86 -1.83
N LYS A 513 7.86 -36.78 -2.74
CA LYS A 513 6.57 -36.97 -3.45
C LYS A 513 6.22 -38.44 -3.16
N SER A 514 5.01 -38.88 -2.91
CA SER A 514 3.66 -38.36 -3.17
C SER A 514 2.65 -39.32 -2.52
N GLN A 515 1.38 -38.91 -2.47
CA GLN A 515 0.15 -39.67 -2.16
C GLN A 515 -0.24 -39.67 -0.67
N ASP A 516 -1.20 -38.80 -0.33
CA ASP A 516 -2.58 -39.25 -0.18
C ASP A 516 -3.57 -38.09 -0.36
N ARG A 517 -4.74 -38.41 -0.91
CA ARG A 517 -5.87 -37.48 -1.08
C ARG A 517 -6.41 -37.11 0.29
N LEU A 518 -6.56 -35.82 0.58
CA LEU A 518 -7.33 -35.35 1.73
C LEU A 518 -8.40 -34.35 1.26
N PRO A 519 -9.65 -34.46 1.76
CA PRO A 519 -10.71 -33.52 1.46
C PRO A 519 -10.39 -32.15 2.05
N ILE A 520 -10.93 -31.10 1.43
CA ILE A 520 -10.93 -29.75 1.98
C ILE A 520 -11.75 -29.78 3.27
N LEU A 521 -11.10 -30.03 4.41
CA LEU A 521 -11.65 -29.77 5.73
C LEU A 521 -11.58 -28.26 5.93
N CYS A 522 -12.74 -27.61 5.99
CA CYS A 522 -12.84 -26.32 6.66
C CYS A 522 -12.20 -26.48 8.04
N HIS A 523 -11.19 -25.68 8.35
CA HIS A 523 -10.68 -25.59 9.72
C HIS A 523 -11.83 -25.14 10.62
N ARG A 524 -12.50 -26.10 11.26
CA ARG A 524 -13.20 -25.88 12.54
C ARG A 524 -12.11 -25.36 13.46
N ILE A 525 -12.09 -24.05 13.71
CA ILE A 525 -11.25 -23.48 14.75
C ILE A 525 -11.78 -24.08 16.06
N VAL A 526 -11.16 -25.17 16.49
CA VAL A 526 -11.36 -25.71 17.83
C VAL A 526 -10.66 -24.73 18.76
N TYR A 527 -11.43 -23.83 19.36
CA TYR A 527 -10.96 -23.08 20.52
C TYR A 527 -10.52 -24.08 21.60
N PRO A 528 -9.44 -23.82 22.35
CA PRO A 528 -9.09 -24.67 23.48
C PRO A 528 -10.32 -24.80 24.38
N ALA A 529 -10.67 -26.03 24.75
CA ALA A 529 -11.81 -26.39 25.57
C ALA A 529 -11.88 -25.45 26.78
N THR A 530 -12.78 -24.47 26.69
CA THR A 530 -13.16 -23.65 27.83
C THR A 530 -14.20 -24.44 28.60
N THR A 531 -14.02 -24.42 29.91
CA THR A 531 -14.88 -25.01 30.92
C THR A 531 -16.36 -24.86 30.55
N ASP A 532 -17.08 -25.98 30.58
CA ASP A 532 -18.50 -26.19 30.27
C ASP A 532 -19.40 -24.92 30.37
N ILE A 533 -19.55 -24.18 29.27
CA ILE A 533 -20.25 -22.89 29.18
C ILE A 533 -21.72 -23.01 29.61
N ALA A 534 -22.33 -24.18 29.37
CA ALA A 534 -23.69 -24.51 29.79
C ALA A 534 -23.85 -24.49 31.33
N THR A 535 -22.81 -24.92 32.06
CA THR A 535 -22.81 -24.92 33.53
C THR A 535 -22.64 -23.50 34.10
N MET A 536 -21.93 -22.60 33.40
CA MET A 536 -21.73 -21.21 33.83
C MET A 536 -22.91 -20.29 33.50
N ALA A 537 -23.66 -20.55 32.42
CA ALA A 537 -24.89 -19.81 32.08
C ALA A 537 -26.13 -20.29 32.84
N GLY A 538 -26.04 -21.39 33.60
CA GLY A 538 -27.18 -22.02 34.28
C GLY A 538 -28.20 -22.68 33.34
N LEU A 539 -27.87 -22.83 32.06
CA LEU A 539 -28.74 -23.40 31.02
C LEU A 539 -28.27 -24.83 30.71
N SER A 540 -28.91 -25.82 31.32
CA SER A 540 -28.74 -27.24 30.97
C SER A 540 -30.03 -27.78 30.38
N ASN A 541 -29.95 -28.54 29.28
CA ASN A 541 -31.12 -29.05 28.54
C ASN A 541 -32.11 -27.96 28.08
N ALA A 542 -31.59 -26.84 27.59
CA ALA A 542 -32.38 -25.69 27.16
C ALA A 542 -33.19 -25.94 25.87
N THR A 543 -34.21 -25.10 25.66
CA THR A 543 -35.05 -25.08 24.46
C THR A 543 -34.80 -23.80 23.66
N LEU A 544 -34.40 -23.94 22.39
CA LEU A 544 -34.25 -22.83 21.45
C LEU A 544 -35.58 -22.56 20.75
N THR A 545 -36.13 -21.36 20.88
CA THR A 545 -37.35 -20.94 20.15
C THR A 545 -37.00 -19.96 19.06
N ILE A 546 -37.49 -20.21 17.85
CA ILE A 546 -37.29 -19.35 16.68
C ILE A 546 -38.63 -18.76 16.27
N LEU A 547 -38.79 -17.47 16.49
CA LEU A 547 -39.94 -16.69 16.04
C LEU A 547 -39.71 -16.28 14.59
N GLY A 548 -40.37 -16.97 13.65
CA GLY A 548 -40.19 -16.76 12.22
C GLY A 548 -39.06 -17.62 11.64
N THR A 549 -39.43 -18.68 10.92
CA THR A 549 -38.49 -19.61 10.27
C THR A 549 -38.30 -19.28 8.79
N GLY A 550 -37.75 -18.10 8.52
CA GLY A 550 -37.43 -17.61 7.17
C GLY A 550 -36.07 -18.08 6.64
N ASN A 551 -35.60 -17.49 5.53
CA ASN A 551 -34.32 -17.86 4.90
C ASN A 551 -33.09 -17.66 5.79
N ILE A 552 -33.18 -16.77 6.78
CA ILE A 552 -32.08 -16.43 7.69
C ILE A 552 -32.02 -17.37 8.91
N THR A 553 -33.16 -17.73 9.49
CA THR A 553 -33.23 -18.54 10.72
C THR A 553 -33.38 -20.03 10.44
N LYS A 554 -33.93 -20.43 9.29
CA LYS A 554 -34.01 -21.84 8.86
C LYS A 554 -32.65 -22.55 8.81
N PRO A 555 -31.54 -21.92 8.38
CA PRO A 555 -30.21 -22.53 8.47
C PRO A 555 -29.78 -22.89 9.90
N ILE A 556 -30.21 -22.13 10.91
CA ILE A 556 -29.94 -22.45 12.32
C ILE A 556 -30.60 -23.79 12.66
N VAL A 557 -31.88 -23.95 12.32
CA VAL A 557 -32.62 -25.22 12.50
C VAL A 557 -31.93 -26.36 11.76
N LYS A 558 -31.61 -26.15 10.49
CA LYS A 558 -31.03 -27.17 9.61
C LYS A 558 -29.69 -27.71 10.15
N ASN A 559 -28.83 -26.85 10.68
CA ASN A 559 -27.50 -27.25 11.18
C ASN A 559 -27.53 -27.79 12.61
N LEU A 560 -28.44 -27.30 13.47
CA LEU A 560 -28.52 -27.77 14.86
C LEU A 560 -29.22 -29.11 15.02
N LEU A 561 -30.26 -29.42 14.24
CA LEU A 561 -31.03 -30.65 14.43
C LEU A 561 -30.19 -31.93 14.36
N PRO A 562 -29.30 -32.13 13.36
CA PRO A 562 -28.39 -33.29 13.36
C PRO A 562 -27.47 -33.29 14.57
N ALA A 563 -26.84 -32.16 14.89
CA ALA A 563 -25.87 -32.05 15.98
C ALA A 563 -26.49 -32.35 17.36
N ILE A 564 -27.75 -31.96 17.59
CA ILE A 564 -28.50 -32.28 18.81
C ILE A 564 -28.84 -33.78 18.85
N LYS A 565 -29.31 -34.34 17.73
CA LYS A 565 -29.69 -35.75 17.64
C LYS A 565 -28.51 -36.69 17.91
N ASP A 566 -27.35 -36.36 17.35
CA ASP A 566 -26.15 -37.18 17.41
C ASP A 566 -25.30 -36.90 18.67
N GLY A 567 -25.68 -35.89 19.47
CA GLY A 567 -24.94 -35.48 20.66
C GLY A 567 -23.58 -34.82 20.35
N GLU A 568 -23.42 -34.27 19.15
CA GLU A 568 -22.18 -33.66 18.64
C GLU A 568 -22.13 -32.13 18.80
N THR A 569 -22.95 -31.58 19.71
CA THR A 569 -23.01 -30.14 19.98
C THR A 569 -22.63 -29.83 21.42
N ASP A 570 -21.76 -28.83 21.59
CA ASP A 570 -21.43 -28.24 22.89
C ASP A 570 -22.49 -27.20 23.34
N LEU A 571 -23.53 -26.98 22.53
CA LEU A 571 -24.62 -26.06 22.85
C LEU A 571 -25.62 -26.74 23.81
N PRO A 572 -26.24 -25.98 24.72
CA PRO A 572 -27.12 -26.55 25.76
C PRO A 572 -28.49 -27.01 25.23
N PHE A 573 -28.75 -26.94 23.92
CA PHE A 573 -30.08 -27.12 23.35
C PHE A 573 -30.42 -28.60 23.15
N THR A 574 -31.54 -29.05 23.71
CA THR A 574 -32.08 -30.40 23.49
C THR A 574 -33.36 -30.40 22.67
N LYS A 575 -34.01 -29.24 22.52
CA LYS A 575 -35.25 -29.05 21.77
C LYS A 575 -35.22 -27.75 20.99
N ILE A 576 -35.90 -27.74 19.85
CA ILE A 576 -36.10 -26.54 19.03
C ILE A 576 -37.61 -26.34 18.78
N ILE A 577 -38.10 -25.12 19.01
CA ILE A 577 -39.45 -24.71 18.66
C ILE A 577 -39.39 -23.75 17.47
N ALA A 578 -39.92 -24.13 16.32
CA ALA A 578 -39.96 -23.29 15.12
C ALA A 578 -41.37 -22.71 14.92
N CYS A 579 -41.50 -21.39 15.02
CA CYS A 579 -42.78 -20.71 14.88
C CYS A 579 -43.03 -20.28 13.44
N VAL A 580 -44.21 -20.64 12.91
CA VAL A 580 -44.66 -20.32 11.56
C VAL A 580 -46.06 -19.72 11.56
N ARG A 581 -46.39 -18.99 10.48
CA ARG A 581 -47.70 -18.33 10.32
C ARG A 581 -48.71 -19.13 9.50
N SER A 582 -48.22 -19.90 8.52
CA SER A 582 -49.09 -20.58 7.54
C SER A 582 -48.99 -22.11 7.66
N GLU A 583 -50.11 -22.78 7.40
CA GLU A 583 -50.18 -24.24 7.28
C GLU A 583 -49.21 -24.78 6.21
N GLY A 584 -49.04 -24.06 5.09
CA GLY A 584 -48.09 -24.45 4.06
C GLY A 584 -46.63 -24.40 4.53
N SER A 585 -46.27 -23.46 5.41
CA SER A 585 -44.94 -23.40 6.03
C SER A 585 -44.73 -24.51 7.05
N GLU A 586 -45.78 -24.83 7.81
CA GLU A 586 -45.80 -25.94 8.79
C GLU A 586 -45.57 -27.29 8.10
N SER A 587 -46.37 -27.61 7.07
CA SER A 587 -46.20 -28.85 6.29
C SER A 587 -44.79 -28.94 5.73
N LYS A 588 -44.28 -27.88 5.08
CA LYS A 588 -42.93 -27.88 4.49
C LYS A 588 -41.82 -28.15 5.52
N LEU A 589 -41.92 -27.59 6.73
CA LEU A 589 -40.92 -27.84 7.77
C LEU A 589 -41.02 -29.26 8.33
N ASN A 590 -42.24 -29.74 8.58
CA ASN A 590 -42.48 -31.11 9.06
C ASN A 590 -42.02 -32.14 8.04
N ASP A 591 -42.31 -31.94 6.75
CA ASP A 591 -41.88 -32.84 5.67
C ASP A 591 -40.35 -32.87 5.55
N GLN A 592 -39.73 -31.68 5.57
CA GLN A 592 -38.29 -31.55 5.43
C GLN A 592 -37.48 -32.12 6.60
N PHE A 593 -38.03 -32.04 7.82
CA PHE A 593 -37.33 -32.42 9.06
C PHE A 593 -38.06 -33.53 9.84
N SER A 594 -38.82 -34.38 9.14
CA SER A 594 -39.65 -35.44 9.72
C SER A 594 -38.88 -36.40 10.63
N GLU A 595 -37.62 -36.68 10.29
CA GLU A 595 -36.69 -37.50 11.08
C GLU A 595 -36.35 -36.92 12.46
N TYR A 596 -36.56 -35.62 12.67
CA TYR A 596 -36.21 -34.89 13.89
C TYR A 596 -37.43 -34.52 14.74
N SER A 597 -38.59 -35.16 14.52
CA SER A 597 -39.85 -34.87 15.23
C SER A 597 -39.79 -35.03 16.75
N SER A 598 -38.81 -35.75 17.30
CA SER A 598 -38.55 -35.84 18.74
C SER A 598 -37.84 -34.62 19.33
N ILE A 599 -37.21 -33.79 18.48
CA ILE A 599 -36.36 -32.64 18.85
C ILE A 599 -37.00 -31.32 18.36
N LEU A 600 -37.57 -31.32 17.16
CA LEU A 600 -38.21 -30.17 16.53
C LEU A 600 -39.72 -30.18 16.79
N THR A 601 -40.23 -29.10 17.39
CA THR A 601 -41.66 -28.81 17.47
C THR A 601 -41.99 -27.62 16.57
N VAL A 602 -42.93 -27.76 15.64
CA VAL A 602 -43.42 -26.64 14.83
C VAL A 602 -44.66 -26.06 15.50
N SER A 603 -44.64 -24.77 15.83
CA SER A 603 -45.77 -24.05 16.42
C SER A 603 -46.39 -23.11 15.38
N ARG A 604 -47.68 -23.26 15.11
CA ARG A 604 -48.41 -22.40 14.17
C ARG A 604 -49.22 -21.35 14.91
N GLY A 605 -48.85 -20.07 14.74
CA GLY A 605 -49.63 -18.92 15.21
C GLY A 605 -49.70 -18.71 16.73
N ASP A 606 -49.02 -19.51 17.54
CA ASP A 606 -48.99 -19.39 19.01
C ASP A 606 -47.56 -19.05 19.49
N ASN A 607 -47.18 -17.77 19.29
CA ASN A 607 -45.87 -17.27 19.67
C ASN A 607 -45.69 -17.26 21.19
N ILE A 608 -46.74 -16.95 21.95
CA ILE A 608 -46.66 -16.81 23.41
C ILE A 608 -46.32 -18.15 24.06
N LYS A 609 -47.04 -19.23 23.73
CA LYS A 609 -46.71 -20.56 24.28
C LYS A 609 -45.33 -21.03 23.88
N ALA A 610 -44.90 -20.73 22.65
CA ALA A 610 -43.57 -21.06 22.18
C ALA A 610 -42.50 -20.33 23.00
N VAL A 611 -42.63 -19.01 23.19
CA VAL A 611 -41.69 -18.22 24.01
C VAL A 611 -41.71 -18.64 25.47
N GLN A 612 -42.87 -18.97 26.04
CA GLN A 612 -42.96 -19.49 27.40
C GLN A 612 -42.16 -20.79 27.58
N SER A 613 -42.21 -21.68 26.58
CA SER A 613 -41.52 -22.98 26.58
C SER A 613 -40.04 -22.89 26.20
N GLY A 614 -39.59 -21.78 25.62
CA GLY A 614 -38.19 -21.55 25.21
C GLY A 614 -37.36 -20.84 26.27
N ASP A 615 -36.05 -21.11 26.30
CA ASP A 615 -35.08 -20.43 27.18
C ASP A 615 -34.29 -19.35 26.43
N VAL A 616 -33.99 -19.62 25.15
CA VAL A 616 -33.33 -18.69 24.23
C VAL A 616 -34.25 -18.47 23.03
N ILE A 617 -34.50 -17.20 22.70
CA ILE A 617 -35.46 -16.80 21.67
C ILE A 617 -34.72 -16.10 20.53
N VAL A 618 -34.83 -16.61 19.31
CA VAL A 618 -34.36 -15.95 18.10
C VAL A 618 -35.54 -15.31 17.39
N LEU A 619 -35.52 -13.98 17.28
CA LEU A 619 -36.51 -13.18 16.56
C LEU A 619 -36.07 -12.98 15.11
N GLY A 620 -36.69 -13.73 14.20
CA GLY A 620 -36.43 -13.72 12.75
C GLY A 620 -37.68 -13.60 11.89
N VAL A 621 -38.67 -12.84 12.36
CA VAL A 621 -39.82 -12.39 11.56
C VAL A 621 -39.41 -11.25 10.63
N ASP A 622 -40.28 -10.90 9.67
CA ASP A 622 -40.05 -9.76 8.80
C ASP A 622 -39.96 -8.46 9.63
N PRO A 623 -39.03 -7.52 9.33
CA PRO A 623 -38.92 -6.26 10.06
C PRO A 623 -40.24 -5.48 10.20
N ALA A 624 -41.18 -5.61 9.26
CA ALA A 624 -42.50 -4.98 9.33
C ALA A 624 -43.40 -5.60 10.43
N ASP A 625 -43.23 -6.89 10.71
CA ASP A 625 -44.06 -7.65 11.66
C ASP A 625 -43.53 -7.60 13.11
N ILE A 626 -42.31 -7.09 13.33
CA ILE A 626 -41.67 -7.12 14.66
C ILE A 626 -42.46 -6.33 15.71
N ALA A 627 -42.98 -5.16 15.33
CA ALA A 627 -43.79 -4.34 16.25
C ALA A 627 -45.02 -5.13 16.73
N ASP A 628 -45.72 -5.78 15.82
CA ASP A 628 -46.93 -6.55 16.12
C ASP A 628 -46.61 -7.77 17.00
N VAL A 629 -45.48 -8.45 16.75
CA VAL A 629 -45.05 -9.62 17.55
C VAL A 629 -44.64 -9.22 18.96
N LEU A 630 -43.87 -8.13 19.11
CA LEU A 630 -43.38 -7.67 20.41
C LEU A 630 -44.46 -6.94 21.23
N SER A 631 -45.55 -6.52 20.60
CA SER A 631 -46.69 -5.87 21.27
C SER A 631 -47.82 -6.85 21.64
N GLN A 632 -47.68 -8.15 21.37
CA GLN A 632 -48.69 -9.14 21.76
C GLN A 632 -48.83 -9.22 23.28
N ASP A 633 -50.07 -9.21 23.77
CA ASP A 633 -50.35 -9.32 25.21
C ASP A 633 -49.71 -10.60 25.79
N GLY A 634 -48.91 -10.44 26.85
CA GLY A 634 -48.21 -11.53 27.54
C GLY A 634 -46.83 -11.89 26.99
N ILE A 635 -46.39 -11.35 25.83
CA ILE A 635 -45.05 -11.64 25.29
C ILE A 635 -43.94 -11.08 26.18
N ARG A 636 -44.16 -9.90 26.76
CA ARG A 636 -43.24 -9.22 27.69
C ARG A 636 -42.94 -10.11 28.89
N ASP A 637 -43.98 -10.67 29.51
CA ASP A 637 -43.85 -11.52 30.70
C ASP A 637 -43.21 -12.86 30.33
N ALA A 638 -43.55 -13.42 29.17
CA ALA A 638 -42.96 -14.65 28.66
C ALA A 638 -41.44 -14.54 28.40
N LEU A 639 -40.94 -13.33 28.09
CA LEU A 639 -39.52 -13.04 27.82
C LEU A 639 -38.71 -12.67 29.09
N SER A 640 -39.36 -12.44 30.23
CA SER A 640 -38.70 -11.99 31.46
C SER A 640 -37.51 -12.89 31.84
N GLY A 641 -36.31 -12.30 31.95
CA GLY A 641 -35.07 -13.00 32.33
C GLY A 641 -34.45 -13.88 31.24
N LYS A 642 -35.07 -13.99 30.06
CA LYS A 642 -34.60 -14.84 28.94
C LYS A 642 -33.68 -14.07 28.00
N LEU A 643 -33.00 -14.81 27.12
CA LEU A 643 -32.18 -14.24 26.05
C LEU A 643 -33.02 -14.06 24.78
N LEU A 644 -33.14 -12.83 24.28
CA LEU A 644 -33.75 -12.48 23.00
C LEU A 644 -32.68 -12.03 22.01
N ILE A 645 -32.51 -12.80 20.94
CA ILE A 645 -31.58 -12.55 19.85
C ILE A 645 -32.37 -12.08 18.63
N SER A 646 -32.23 -10.82 18.21
CA SER A 646 -32.86 -10.31 17.00
C SER A 646 -31.93 -10.45 15.80
N VAL A 647 -32.41 -10.99 14.68
CA VAL A 647 -31.66 -11.06 13.40
C VAL A 647 -32.10 -9.99 12.39
N ALA A 648 -32.91 -9.02 12.82
CA ALA A 648 -33.61 -8.10 11.93
C ALA A 648 -32.82 -6.83 11.60
N ALA A 649 -32.78 -6.48 10.33
CA ALA A 649 -32.25 -5.21 9.86
C ALA A 649 -33.21 -4.05 10.22
N GLY A 650 -32.66 -2.85 10.49
CA GLY A 650 -33.45 -1.65 10.80
C GLY A 650 -34.04 -1.57 12.21
N TRP A 651 -33.77 -2.56 13.07
CA TRP A 651 -34.21 -2.60 14.47
C TRP A 651 -33.02 -2.55 15.42
N THR A 652 -32.85 -1.42 16.10
CA THR A 652 -31.81 -1.26 17.14
C THR A 652 -32.21 -1.96 18.43
N LYS A 653 -31.23 -2.23 19.31
CA LYS A 653 -31.50 -2.76 20.65
C LYS A 653 -32.49 -1.87 21.39
N GLU A 654 -32.28 -0.56 21.36
CA GLU A 654 -33.12 0.44 22.04
C GLU A 654 -34.56 0.43 21.51
N LYS A 655 -34.74 0.26 20.18
CA LYS A 655 -36.06 0.16 19.55
C LYS A 655 -36.78 -1.13 19.96
N LEU A 656 -36.06 -2.25 20.07
CA LEU A 656 -36.62 -3.52 20.55
C LEU A 656 -37.06 -3.41 22.02
N GLU A 657 -36.20 -2.86 22.88
CA GLU A 657 -36.48 -2.67 24.31
C GLU A 657 -37.63 -1.69 24.55
N SER A 658 -37.64 -0.55 23.85
CA SER A 658 -38.73 0.43 23.95
C SER A 658 -40.06 -0.10 23.44
N THR A 659 -40.06 -0.97 22.42
CA THR A 659 -41.28 -1.63 21.94
C THR A 659 -41.81 -2.63 22.98
N LEU A 660 -40.92 -3.39 23.64
CA LEU A 660 -41.31 -4.38 24.66
C LEU A 660 -41.73 -3.76 26.00
N TYR A 661 -41.03 -2.71 26.43
CA TYR A 661 -41.10 -2.20 27.80
C TYR A 661 -41.55 -0.73 27.91
N GLY A 662 -41.73 -0.04 26.78
CA GLY A 662 -42.02 1.40 26.72
C GLY A 662 -40.80 2.29 27.02
N SER A 663 -39.64 1.72 27.32
CA SER A 663 -38.40 2.43 27.61
C SER A 663 -37.18 1.57 27.30
N GLU A 664 -36.04 2.21 27.08
CA GLU A 664 -34.73 1.55 27.06
C GLU A 664 -34.41 0.89 28.42
N THR A 665 -33.55 -0.12 28.39
CA THR A 665 -33.08 -0.81 29.59
C THR A 665 -31.91 -0.05 30.22
N THR A 666 -32.00 0.18 31.51
CA THR A 666 -31.03 0.89 32.36
C THR A 666 -30.75 0.04 33.61
N LYS A 667 -29.72 0.39 34.40
CA LYS A 667 -29.40 -0.35 35.63
C LYS A 667 -30.58 -0.40 36.61
N GLU A 668 -31.39 0.66 36.64
CA GLU A 668 -32.49 0.84 37.57
C GLU A 668 -33.73 0.01 37.19
N ASN A 669 -33.92 -0.27 35.90
CA ASN A 669 -35.13 -0.93 35.38
C ASN A 669 -34.86 -2.32 34.77
N ALA A 670 -33.63 -2.83 34.85
CA ALA A 670 -33.22 -4.10 34.25
C ALA A 670 -33.86 -5.34 34.87
N SER A 671 -34.30 -5.27 36.13
CA SER A 671 -34.87 -6.42 36.81
C SER A 671 -36.17 -6.88 36.13
N GLY A 672 -36.26 -8.17 35.82
CA GLY A 672 -37.41 -8.77 35.11
C GLY A 672 -37.49 -8.45 33.61
N ARG A 673 -36.45 -7.86 33.00
CA ARG A 673 -36.36 -7.67 31.54
C ARG A 673 -35.60 -8.82 30.88
N ALA A 674 -35.80 -8.97 29.57
CA ALA A 674 -35.05 -9.89 28.73
C ALA A 674 -33.65 -9.32 28.42
N TRP A 675 -32.67 -10.20 28.24
CA TRP A 675 -31.39 -9.84 27.68
C TRP A 675 -31.51 -9.74 26.15
N VAL A 676 -31.37 -8.54 25.60
CA VAL A 676 -31.51 -8.32 24.15
C VAL A 676 -30.14 -8.25 23.48
N ILE A 677 -29.92 -9.10 22.48
CA ILE A 677 -28.76 -9.04 21.59
C ILE A 677 -29.26 -8.84 20.15
N ARG A 678 -28.72 -7.83 19.49
CA ARG A 678 -28.94 -7.61 18.06
C ARG A 678 -27.85 -8.30 17.25
N THR A 679 -28.23 -9.06 16.24
CA THR A 679 -27.34 -9.67 15.26
C THR A 679 -27.78 -9.34 13.84
N LEU A 680 -26.83 -9.37 12.90
CA LEU A 680 -27.08 -9.16 11.47
C LEU A 680 -26.42 -10.27 10.65
N PRO A 681 -27.09 -11.43 10.50
CA PRO A 681 -26.68 -12.46 9.56
C PRO A 681 -27.01 -12.06 8.11
N ASN A 682 -26.39 -12.74 7.16
CA ASN A 682 -26.67 -12.57 5.73
C ASN A 682 -27.15 -13.88 5.08
N ILE A 683 -27.51 -13.82 3.80
CA ILE A 683 -28.08 -14.97 3.07
C ILE A 683 -27.08 -16.13 2.91
N ALA A 684 -25.77 -15.89 3.03
CA ALA A 684 -24.75 -16.92 2.93
C ALA A 684 -24.80 -17.93 4.11
N CYS A 685 -25.54 -17.62 5.19
CA CYS A 685 -25.87 -18.59 6.23
C CYS A 685 -26.55 -19.86 5.70
N MET A 686 -27.25 -19.79 4.55
CA MET A 686 -27.89 -20.96 3.92
C MET A 686 -26.90 -22.07 3.52
N VAL A 687 -25.62 -21.71 3.35
CA VAL A 687 -24.53 -22.63 3.02
C VAL A 687 -23.45 -22.65 4.11
N SER A 688 -23.78 -22.20 5.33
CA SER A 688 -22.88 -22.13 6.49
C SER A 688 -21.63 -21.25 6.30
N GLU A 689 -21.67 -20.31 5.36
CA GLU A 689 -20.58 -19.35 5.06
C GLU A 689 -21.04 -17.91 5.34
N GLY A 690 -21.99 -17.75 6.27
CA GLY A 690 -22.55 -16.45 6.62
C GLY A 690 -21.56 -15.53 7.31
N LEU A 691 -21.71 -14.22 7.16
CA LEU A 691 -21.14 -13.26 8.10
C LEU A 691 -22.24 -12.83 9.06
N ILE A 692 -22.00 -12.97 10.36
CA ILE A 692 -22.95 -12.59 11.41
C ILE A 692 -22.30 -11.53 12.28
N ALA A 693 -22.78 -10.29 12.18
CA ALA A 693 -22.39 -9.25 13.10
C ALA A 693 -23.18 -9.38 14.41
N ILE A 694 -22.51 -9.26 15.55
CA ILE A 694 -23.12 -9.26 16.87
C ILE A 694 -22.87 -7.90 17.51
N GLU A 695 -23.94 -7.22 17.91
CA GLU A 695 -23.84 -5.90 18.52
C GLU A 695 -23.23 -6.01 19.92
N LYS A 696 -22.12 -5.29 20.14
CA LYS A 696 -21.50 -5.12 21.46
C LYS A 696 -21.86 -3.75 22.02
N SER A 697 -22.99 -3.66 22.69
CA SER A 697 -23.43 -2.40 23.28
C SER A 697 -22.55 -2.00 24.48
N PRO A 698 -22.13 -0.73 24.58
CA PRO A 698 -21.50 -0.20 25.78
C PRO A 698 -22.53 0.17 26.88
N THR A 699 -23.84 0.12 26.59
CA THR A 699 -24.89 0.50 27.53
C THR A 699 -25.04 -0.49 28.68
N GLU A 700 -25.37 0.03 29.86
CA GLU A 700 -25.51 -0.73 31.08
C GLU A 700 -26.99 -1.03 31.40
N PRO A 701 -27.34 -2.24 31.87
CA PRO A 701 -26.44 -3.35 32.15
C PRO A 701 -25.89 -4.03 30.89
N GLN A 702 -24.63 -4.42 30.95
CA GLN A 702 -24.04 -5.24 29.90
C GLN A 702 -24.64 -6.64 29.89
N VAL A 703 -24.78 -7.20 28.68
CA VAL A 703 -25.18 -8.60 28.51
C VAL A 703 -24.11 -9.48 29.15
N PRO A 704 -24.48 -10.44 30.01
CA PRO A 704 -23.55 -11.39 30.62
C PRO A 704 -22.68 -12.08 29.56
N ALA A 705 -21.40 -12.27 29.90
CA ALA A 705 -20.41 -12.82 28.97
C ALA A 705 -20.80 -14.22 28.48
N GLU A 706 -21.48 -15.00 29.31
CA GLU A 706 -21.95 -16.35 29.04
C GLU A 706 -23.03 -16.33 27.95
N LEU A 707 -23.99 -15.40 28.00
CA LEU A 707 -25.03 -15.24 26.98
C LEU A 707 -24.46 -14.72 25.67
N MET A 708 -23.45 -13.84 25.74
CA MET A 708 -22.73 -13.36 24.57
C MET A 708 -21.96 -14.49 23.88
N ASN A 709 -21.28 -15.35 24.65
CA ASN A 709 -20.56 -16.51 24.11
C ASN A 709 -21.53 -17.55 23.55
N LEU A 710 -22.63 -17.86 24.24
CA LEU A 710 -23.69 -18.73 23.73
C LEU A 710 -24.23 -18.22 22.38
N THR A 711 -24.40 -16.91 22.22
CA THR A 711 -24.83 -16.31 20.96
C THR A 711 -23.79 -16.48 19.86
N LYS A 712 -22.50 -16.28 20.16
CA LYS A 712 -21.42 -16.53 19.20
C LYS A 712 -21.40 -17.98 18.75
N ASP A 713 -21.45 -18.92 19.69
CA ASP A 713 -21.38 -20.34 19.41
C ASP A 713 -22.58 -20.81 18.59
N LEU A 714 -23.77 -20.31 18.92
CA LEU A 714 -24.99 -20.53 18.13
C LEU A 714 -24.80 -20.09 16.67
N PHE A 715 -24.34 -18.87 16.42
CA PHE A 715 -24.19 -18.36 15.04
C PHE A 715 -22.94 -18.88 14.32
N ASN A 716 -21.91 -19.31 15.04
CA ASN A 716 -20.74 -19.96 14.46
C ASN A 716 -21.08 -21.31 13.80
N THR A 717 -22.23 -21.90 14.11
CA THR A 717 -22.74 -23.10 13.40
C THR A 717 -23.17 -22.81 11.96
N ILE A 718 -23.43 -21.54 11.61
CA ILE A 718 -23.95 -21.13 10.31
C ILE A 718 -23.10 -20.06 9.60
N GLY A 719 -21.90 -19.77 10.12
CA GLY A 719 -21.00 -18.79 9.53
C GLY A 719 -19.95 -18.27 10.51
N GLN A 720 -19.34 -17.15 10.17
CA GLN A 720 -18.36 -16.46 11.00
C GLN A 720 -19.00 -15.31 11.76
N THR A 721 -18.82 -15.28 13.08
CA THR A 721 -19.27 -14.18 13.92
C THR A 721 -18.23 -13.07 14.08
N THR A 722 -18.69 -11.82 14.20
CA THR A 722 -17.83 -10.68 14.50
C THR A 722 -18.54 -9.70 15.42
N GLU A 723 -17.86 -9.25 16.47
CA GLU A 723 -18.41 -8.24 17.39
C GLU A 723 -18.28 -6.84 16.77
N VAL A 724 -19.37 -6.07 16.80
CA VAL A 724 -19.45 -4.76 16.17
C VAL A 724 -20.06 -3.75 17.15
N ALA A 725 -19.46 -2.57 17.25
CA ALA A 725 -20.03 -1.47 18.05
C ALA A 725 -21.35 -0.96 17.42
N PRO A 726 -22.35 -0.53 18.20
CA PRO A 726 -23.66 -0.10 17.69
C PRO A 726 -23.59 0.89 16.53
N ARG A 727 -22.68 1.89 16.61
CA ARG A 727 -22.47 2.92 15.57
C ARG A 727 -22.07 2.36 14.19
N LEU A 728 -21.59 1.12 14.12
CA LEU A 728 -21.16 0.45 12.90
C LEU A 728 -22.19 -0.56 12.38
N MET A 729 -23.24 -0.90 13.14
CA MET A 729 -24.21 -1.95 12.76
C MET A 729 -24.86 -1.68 11.39
N ASN A 730 -25.29 -0.45 11.12
CA ASN A 730 -25.87 -0.07 9.82
C ASN A 730 -24.86 -0.16 8.68
N ALA A 731 -23.58 0.14 8.94
CA ALA A 731 -22.54 -0.05 7.95
C ALA A 731 -22.34 -1.55 7.66
N THR A 732 -22.39 -2.38 8.69
CA THR A 732 -22.24 -3.84 8.58
C THR A 732 -23.40 -4.49 7.81
N THR A 733 -24.64 -3.98 7.92
CA THR A 733 -25.75 -4.41 7.06
C THR A 733 -25.41 -4.31 5.59
N ALA A 734 -24.76 -3.22 5.17
CA ALA A 734 -24.35 -3.05 3.76
C ALA A 734 -23.10 -3.88 3.42
N VAL A 735 -22.06 -3.82 4.26
CA VAL A 735 -20.76 -4.47 4.02
C VAL A 735 -20.87 -6.00 4.03
N GLY A 736 -21.64 -6.56 4.97
CA GLY A 736 -21.82 -8.01 5.12
C GLY A 736 -23.11 -8.53 4.52
N GLY A 737 -24.21 -7.79 4.70
CA GLY A 737 -25.55 -8.23 4.30
C GLY A 737 -25.85 -8.05 2.82
N SER A 738 -25.52 -6.88 2.25
CA SER A 738 -25.86 -6.55 0.85
C SER A 738 -24.81 -7.00 -0.17
N THR A 739 -23.56 -7.19 0.23
CA THR A 739 -22.47 -7.54 -0.70
C THR A 739 -22.66 -8.86 -1.44
N PRO A 740 -23.29 -9.93 -0.91
CA PRO A 740 -23.59 -11.12 -1.70
C PRO A 740 -24.41 -10.84 -2.96
N ALA A 741 -25.37 -9.91 -2.90
CA ALA A 741 -26.16 -9.51 -4.07
C ALA A 741 -25.32 -8.70 -5.07
N MET A 742 -24.43 -7.84 -4.59
CA MET A 742 -23.48 -7.10 -5.45
C MET A 742 -22.52 -8.05 -6.16
N TRP A 743 -22.04 -9.09 -5.47
CA TRP A 743 -21.20 -10.12 -6.07
C TRP A 743 -21.94 -10.91 -7.15
N ALA A 744 -23.22 -11.21 -6.94
CA ALA A 744 -24.03 -11.91 -7.94
C ALA A 744 -24.09 -11.13 -9.26
N ILE A 745 -24.23 -9.80 -9.23
CA ILE A 745 -24.22 -8.96 -10.44
C ILE A 745 -22.87 -9.07 -11.18
N ILE A 746 -21.76 -9.05 -10.45
CA ILE A 746 -20.42 -9.17 -11.04
C ILE A 746 -20.22 -10.57 -11.64
N CYS A 747 -20.66 -11.63 -10.95
CA CYS A 747 -20.61 -12.99 -11.46
C CYS A 747 -21.43 -13.15 -12.74
N ASP A 748 -22.65 -12.62 -12.76
CA ASP A 748 -23.55 -12.73 -13.92
C ASP A 748 -22.95 -12.02 -15.14
N ALA A 749 -22.34 -10.83 -14.94
CA ALA A 749 -21.61 -10.14 -16.00
C ALA A 749 -20.45 -10.96 -16.58
N PHE A 750 -19.67 -11.65 -15.73
CA PHE A 750 -18.61 -12.54 -16.21
C PHE A 750 -19.14 -13.79 -16.94
N ILE A 751 -20.26 -14.34 -16.48
CA ILE A 751 -20.91 -15.47 -17.14
C ILE A 751 -21.41 -15.05 -18.53
N ASP A 752 -22.09 -13.92 -18.63
CA ASP A 752 -22.60 -13.40 -19.91
C ASP A 752 -21.47 -13.07 -20.89
N ALA A 753 -20.39 -12.46 -20.42
CA ALA A 753 -19.20 -12.21 -21.23
C ALA A 753 -18.56 -13.53 -21.72
N SER A 754 -18.52 -14.57 -20.88
CA SER A 754 -18.01 -15.89 -21.26
C SER A 754 -18.88 -16.55 -22.33
N VAL A 755 -20.20 -16.43 -22.21
CA VAL A 755 -21.15 -16.92 -23.21
C VAL A 755 -20.99 -16.17 -24.53
N ALA A 756 -20.77 -14.85 -24.49
CA ALA A 756 -20.56 -14.04 -25.69
C ALA A 756 -19.33 -14.46 -26.51
N VAL A 757 -18.31 -15.05 -25.87
CA VAL A 757 -17.11 -15.59 -26.54
C VAL A 757 -17.19 -17.11 -26.82
N GLY A 758 -18.34 -17.72 -26.62
CA GLY A 758 -18.63 -19.11 -27.02
C GLY A 758 -18.55 -20.16 -25.90
N VAL A 759 -18.36 -19.79 -24.64
CA VAL A 759 -18.37 -20.74 -23.52
C VAL A 759 -19.81 -21.11 -23.15
N PRO A 760 -20.21 -22.39 -23.08
CA PRO A 760 -21.55 -22.77 -22.64
C PRO A 760 -21.86 -22.25 -21.23
N ARG A 761 -23.08 -21.75 -21.00
CA ARG A 761 -23.46 -21.08 -19.74
C ARG A 761 -23.19 -21.92 -18.49
N ALA A 762 -23.52 -23.21 -18.50
CA ALA A 762 -23.27 -24.11 -17.37
C ALA A 762 -21.77 -24.28 -17.05
N THR A 763 -20.94 -24.33 -18.09
CA THR A 763 -19.47 -24.37 -17.95
C THR A 763 -18.94 -23.04 -17.42
N ALA A 764 -19.42 -21.91 -17.94
CA ALA A 764 -19.05 -20.57 -17.47
C ALA A 764 -19.40 -20.38 -15.98
N GLN A 765 -20.61 -20.76 -15.57
CA GLN A 765 -21.03 -20.75 -14.17
C GLN A 765 -20.05 -21.54 -13.28
N THR A 766 -19.73 -22.78 -13.68
CA THR A 766 -18.79 -23.63 -12.92
C THR A 766 -17.41 -22.97 -12.77
N MET A 767 -16.86 -22.42 -13.86
CA MET A 767 -15.54 -21.78 -13.87
C MET A 767 -15.52 -20.50 -13.02
N ILE A 768 -16.52 -19.63 -13.18
CA ILE A 768 -16.59 -18.35 -12.48
C ILE A 768 -16.85 -18.54 -10.99
N TYR A 769 -17.75 -19.43 -10.59
CA TYR A 769 -18.02 -19.70 -9.17
C TYR A 769 -16.80 -20.27 -8.46
N GLN A 770 -16.11 -21.24 -9.09
CA GLN A 770 -14.90 -21.81 -8.51
C GLN A 770 -13.76 -20.78 -8.43
N SER A 771 -13.61 -19.94 -9.46
CA SER A 771 -12.63 -18.85 -9.46
C SER A 771 -12.92 -17.85 -8.32
N MET A 772 -14.18 -17.43 -8.16
CA MET A 772 -14.59 -16.53 -7.08
C MET A 772 -14.33 -17.13 -5.70
N LYS A 773 -14.69 -18.40 -5.48
CA LYS A 773 -14.42 -19.11 -4.22
C LYS A 773 -12.92 -19.17 -3.91
N GLY A 774 -12.11 -19.53 -4.91
CA GLY A 774 -10.65 -19.58 -4.76
C GLY A 774 -10.05 -18.22 -4.43
N SER A 775 -10.48 -17.16 -5.13
CA SER A 775 -10.05 -15.79 -4.85
C SER A 775 -10.42 -15.34 -3.44
N ALA A 776 -11.64 -15.64 -2.97
CA ALA A 776 -12.06 -15.32 -1.60
C ALA A 776 -11.19 -16.02 -0.55
N ALA A 777 -10.91 -17.32 -0.74
CA ALA A 777 -10.05 -18.09 0.16
C ALA A 777 -8.61 -17.53 0.21
N MET A 778 -8.07 -17.11 -0.93
CA MET A 778 -6.75 -16.46 -0.99
C MET A 778 -6.74 -15.16 -0.19
N LEU A 779 -7.76 -14.31 -0.32
CA LEU A 779 -7.87 -13.07 0.45
C LEU A 779 -8.01 -13.34 1.96
N GLN A 780 -8.79 -14.37 2.34
CA GLN A 780 -8.93 -14.79 3.74
C GLN A 780 -7.62 -15.31 4.34
N SER A 781 -6.69 -15.81 3.54
CA SER A 781 -5.34 -16.22 4.01
C SER A 781 -4.43 -15.05 4.43
N GLY A 782 -4.90 -13.80 4.26
CA GLY A 782 -4.14 -12.58 4.55
C GLY A 782 -3.52 -11.93 3.31
N LEU A 783 -3.68 -12.54 2.12
CA LEU A 783 -3.23 -11.98 0.85
C LEU A 783 -3.99 -10.68 0.56
N GLN A 784 -3.28 -9.60 0.24
CA GLN A 784 -3.94 -8.34 -0.06
C GLN A 784 -4.54 -8.36 -1.48
N PRO A 785 -5.66 -7.66 -1.73
CA PRO A 785 -6.28 -7.59 -3.06
C PRO A 785 -5.34 -7.12 -4.17
N GLY A 786 -4.40 -6.22 -3.84
CA GLY A 786 -3.36 -5.79 -4.77
C GLY A 786 -2.43 -6.93 -5.17
N ASP A 787 -1.98 -7.73 -4.20
CA ASP A 787 -1.11 -8.87 -4.45
C ASP A 787 -1.82 -9.95 -5.27
N LEU A 788 -3.08 -10.26 -4.98
CA LEU A 788 -3.87 -11.23 -5.74
C LEU A 788 -4.01 -10.81 -7.21
N ARG A 789 -4.31 -9.53 -7.45
CA ARG A 789 -4.38 -8.95 -8.79
C ARG A 789 -3.04 -9.07 -9.50
N ASP A 790 -1.97 -8.63 -8.85
CA ASP A 790 -0.64 -8.53 -9.48
C ASP A 790 -0.05 -9.93 -9.76
N GLN A 791 -0.25 -10.90 -8.86
CA GLN A 791 0.14 -12.31 -9.05
C GLN A 791 -0.58 -12.98 -10.21
N GLY A 792 -1.81 -12.56 -10.52
CA GLY A 792 -2.60 -13.07 -11.64
C GLY A 792 -2.23 -12.46 -13.00
N THR A 793 -1.35 -11.46 -13.03
CA THR A 793 -0.96 -10.74 -14.25
C THR A 793 0.40 -11.14 -14.78
N SER A 794 0.55 -11.08 -16.10
CA SER A 794 1.83 -11.19 -16.81
C SER A 794 1.95 -10.05 -17.82
N PRO A 795 3.17 -9.66 -18.21
CA PRO A 795 3.38 -8.77 -19.36
C PRO A 795 2.66 -9.31 -20.59
N GLU A 796 1.96 -8.43 -21.33
CA GLU A 796 1.15 -8.75 -22.53
C GLU A 796 0.04 -9.81 -22.30
N GLY A 797 -0.28 -10.15 -21.04
CA GLY A 797 -1.24 -11.19 -20.69
C GLY A 797 -2.70 -10.76 -20.84
N CYS A 798 -3.59 -11.73 -21.03
CA CYS A 798 -5.04 -11.48 -21.09
C CYS A 798 -5.59 -10.88 -19.78
N THR A 799 -5.04 -11.27 -18.61
CA THR A 799 -5.47 -10.74 -17.30
C THR A 799 -5.24 -9.24 -17.19
N ILE A 800 -4.06 -8.74 -17.59
CA ILE A 800 -3.74 -7.31 -17.48
C ILE A 800 -4.60 -6.48 -18.45
N GLY A 801 -4.88 -7.00 -19.66
CA GLY A 801 -5.81 -6.37 -20.59
C GLY A 801 -7.22 -6.25 -20.01
N GLY A 802 -7.74 -7.30 -19.36
CA GLY A 802 -9.03 -7.25 -18.67
C GLY A 802 -9.04 -6.25 -17.50
N ILE A 803 -7.98 -6.21 -16.70
CA ILE A 803 -7.85 -5.26 -15.59
C ILE A 803 -7.85 -3.81 -16.08
N MET A 804 -7.14 -3.50 -17.18
CA MET A 804 -7.12 -2.15 -17.73
C MET A 804 -8.53 -1.64 -18.08
N VAL A 805 -9.37 -2.48 -18.68
CA VAL A 805 -10.77 -2.12 -18.98
C VAL A 805 -11.58 -1.85 -17.70
N LEU A 806 -11.36 -2.64 -16.64
CA LEU A 806 -12.04 -2.42 -15.35
C LEU A 806 -11.61 -1.09 -14.71
N GLU A 807 -10.35 -0.70 -14.84
CA GLU A 807 -9.84 0.59 -14.32
C GLU A 807 -10.34 1.77 -15.17
N GLU A 808 -10.34 1.65 -16.50
CA GLU A 808 -10.89 2.67 -17.42
C GLU A 808 -12.38 2.92 -17.18
N ALA A 809 -13.15 1.86 -16.90
CA ALA A 809 -14.56 1.96 -16.53
C ALA A 809 -14.79 2.47 -15.10
N GLY A 810 -13.73 2.67 -14.31
CA GLY A 810 -13.81 3.17 -12.94
C GLY A 810 -14.57 2.22 -12.00
N VAL A 811 -14.43 0.91 -12.17
CA VAL A 811 -15.19 -0.10 -11.42
C VAL A 811 -15.04 0.07 -9.91
N ARG A 812 -13.83 0.36 -9.42
CA ARG A 812 -13.57 0.62 -7.99
C ARG A 812 -14.41 1.78 -7.45
N GLY A 813 -14.51 2.86 -8.23
CA GLY A 813 -15.29 4.05 -7.87
C GLY A 813 -16.78 3.75 -7.80
N HIS A 814 -17.31 3.01 -8.77
CA HIS A 814 -18.72 2.62 -8.82
C HIS A 814 -19.10 1.65 -7.70
N LEU A 815 -18.32 0.60 -7.47
CA LEU A 815 -18.56 -0.34 -6.37
C LEU A 815 -18.47 0.34 -5.00
N GLY A 816 -17.47 1.20 -4.81
CA GLY A 816 -17.33 1.98 -3.57
C GLY A 816 -18.48 2.99 -3.36
N ARG A 817 -19.06 3.55 -4.43
CA ARG A 817 -20.26 4.40 -4.35
C ARG A 817 -21.50 3.57 -4.02
N ALA A 818 -21.71 2.43 -4.68
CA ALA A 818 -22.86 1.55 -4.44
C ALA A 818 -22.89 1.07 -2.98
N LEU A 819 -21.74 0.68 -2.43
CA LEU A 819 -21.65 0.28 -1.02
C LEU A 819 -21.98 1.44 -0.06
N ARG A 820 -21.41 2.63 -0.28
CA ARG A 820 -21.70 3.82 0.56
C ARG A 820 -23.16 4.25 0.47
N GLU A 821 -23.78 4.10 -0.70
CA GLU A 821 -25.20 4.36 -0.88
C GLU A 821 -26.05 3.38 -0.08
N ALA A 822 -25.74 2.08 -0.14
CA ALA A 822 -26.40 1.07 0.69
C ALA A 822 -26.24 1.35 2.19
N VAL A 823 -25.06 1.81 2.65
CA VAL A 823 -24.87 2.26 4.04
C VAL A 823 -25.75 3.45 4.38
N THR A 824 -25.89 4.41 3.46
CA THR A 824 -26.73 5.60 3.65
C THR A 824 -28.20 5.19 3.79
N LEU A 825 -28.68 4.31 2.91
CA LEU A 825 -30.04 3.77 2.99
C LEU A 825 -30.25 2.97 4.29
N ALA A 826 -29.31 2.12 4.68
CA ALA A 826 -29.40 1.35 5.92
C ALA A 826 -29.54 2.25 7.16
N ARG A 827 -28.85 3.40 7.20
CA ARG A 827 -29.02 4.40 8.27
C ARG A 827 -30.38 5.07 8.25
N LEU A 828 -30.91 5.34 7.06
CA LEU A 828 -32.24 5.96 6.91
C LEU A 828 -33.38 5.00 7.23
N MET A 829 -33.20 3.69 7.05
CA MET A 829 -34.21 2.68 7.38
C MET A 829 -34.65 2.70 8.86
N GLU A 830 -33.83 3.24 9.75
CA GLU A 830 -34.18 3.36 11.17
C GLU A 830 -35.21 4.47 11.44
N THR A 831 -35.19 5.54 10.63
CA THR A 831 -35.93 6.78 10.89
C THR A 831 -36.95 7.13 9.83
N THR A 832 -36.84 6.57 8.63
CA THR A 832 -37.61 6.96 7.45
C THR A 832 -38.31 5.74 6.86
N THR A 833 -39.63 5.83 6.67
CA THR A 833 -40.39 4.84 5.93
C THR A 833 -40.21 5.05 4.43
N HIS A 834 -40.21 3.97 3.64
CA HIS A 834 -40.10 4.02 2.18
C HIS A 834 -38.85 4.76 1.64
N VAL A 835 -37.68 4.52 2.25
CA VAL A 835 -36.38 5.15 1.87
C VAL A 835 -35.97 5.04 0.40
N ASN A 836 -36.54 4.08 -0.34
CA ASN A 836 -36.23 3.84 -1.74
C ASN A 836 -37.27 4.44 -2.72
N ASP A 837 -38.33 5.08 -2.22
CA ASP A 837 -39.22 5.86 -3.09
C ASP A 837 -38.42 7.02 -3.71
N THR A 838 -38.85 7.50 -4.88
CA THR A 838 -38.11 8.48 -5.70
C THR A 838 -37.68 9.70 -4.88
N ARG A 839 -36.42 9.69 -4.43
CA ARG A 839 -35.79 10.85 -3.81
C ARG A 839 -35.77 11.98 -4.83
N PRO A 840 -36.09 13.23 -4.45
CA PRO A 840 -35.88 14.38 -5.33
C PRO A 840 -34.40 14.39 -5.73
N THR A 841 -34.12 14.29 -7.03
CA THR A 841 -32.77 14.45 -7.55
C THR A 841 -32.31 15.88 -7.21
N SER A 842 -31.37 16.03 -6.27
CA SER A 842 -30.72 17.30 -5.96
C SER A 842 -29.49 17.54 -6.82
#